data_AF-A0AAD7VC42-F1
#
_entry.id   AF-A0AAD7VC42-F1
#
_cell.length_a   1.000
_cell.length_b   1.000
_cell.length_c   1.000
_cell.angle_alpha   90.00
_cell.angle_beta   90.00
_cell.angle_gamma   90.00
#
_symmetry.space_group_name_H-M   'P 1'
#
loop_
_entity.id
_entity.type
_entity.pdbx_description
1 polymer ?
#
loop_
_entity_poly.entity_id
_entity_poly.type
_entity_poly.pdbx_seq_one_letter_code
_entity_poly.pdbx_strand_id
1 'polypeptide(L)'
;MHRSARRLVNLHSRHTPRRNVIPSFTRIAFARQYASQSEQPVANHQQLLQEKDQRITELQEAFQQCVKDNETLQGRSQQEIANTRDYAISKFAKDLLDTVDVLGMALASVPANMRKADTNTAPAEKSLDQLVNFYTGVSMTDAELSKTLKRHGLEAFKPTLGEKLDPKRATAAFQKVMPGKEPGTIFTVKKPGYTLHGKLLRQAQVGVVAEKRGMATAANATVNNPPKTTLLFSITDKVGALENCLSAIKAMDVSLTRIESRPSKTAGWDYDFFVDLDAVNTNQVNQVVERLRKHTADVRVIGAEVQNSVPWFPRKMADLDTFAEKVLEMGEELSSDHPGAHDPAYRERRADITRKAKAFRTGDPVPHVNYTPEEVDTWGIIYRKLTAMYRTHACREHQYVFPLLEQNCGYSDKNIPQLETVSKFLKDCTGFTIRPVMGLLTSRDFLNAFAFRVFHSTQYIRHHSRPLYTPEPDVCHELLGHAPLFADPDFADFCHEIGLASLGASDEDIKKLATIFWFTAEFGLCRQGDEIKAYGAGLLSSFGELDYSLSDKPDLRPFEPSKTAVQPYPITEFQPVYFVADSFKDAQEKVRDFASTMNRPFSVRYNALTQSVEVLDSKDKVVRFAKGIRDDMKTLTNVIESLA
;
A
#
# COMPACT_ATOMS: atom_id res chain seq x y z
N MET A 1 13.97 -67.69 -27.85
CA MET A 1 13.96 -69.11 -27.43
C MET A 1 15.41 -69.60 -27.37
N HIS A 2 15.82 -70.11 -26.19
CA HIS A 2 16.91 -71.07 -25.95
C HIS A 2 18.34 -70.73 -26.43
N ARG A 3 19.44 -71.08 -25.76
CA ARG A 3 19.85 -71.62 -24.43
C ARG A 3 21.40 -71.55 -24.53
N SER A 4 22.15 -71.22 -23.47
CA SER A 4 22.86 -72.18 -22.61
C SER A 4 23.80 -73.14 -23.38
N ALA A 5 25.02 -73.48 -22.99
CA ALA A 5 25.67 -73.48 -21.69
C ALA A 5 27.15 -73.94 -21.83
N ARG A 6 27.96 -73.57 -20.83
CA ARG A 6 28.95 -74.38 -20.07
C ARG A 6 29.82 -75.44 -20.79
N ARG A 7 31.12 -75.43 -20.45
CA ARG A 7 31.89 -76.43 -19.63
C ARG A 7 33.38 -76.39 -20.05
N LEU A 8 34.33 -76.06 -19.17
CA LEU A 8 34.93 -76.78 -18.02
C LEU A 8 36.29 -77.40 -18.38
N VAL A 9 37.24 -77.20 -17.46
CA VAL A 9 38.39 -78.07 -17.06
C VAL A 9 39.66 -77.90 -17.91
N ASN A 10 40.85 -77.46 -17.45
CA ASN A 10 41.72 -77.60 -16.25
C ASN A 10 42.96 -78.47 -16.56
N LEU A 11 44.08 -78.13 -15.90
CA LEU A 11 45.34 -78.88 -15.68
C LEU A 11 46.54 -78.75 -16.65
N HIS A 12 47.46 -77.85 -16.26
CA HIS A 12 48.84 -78.11 -15.83
C HIS A 12 49.73 -79.14 -16.58
N SER A 13 50.90 -78.68 -17.05
CA SER A 13 52.18 -79.36 -16.82
C SER A 13 53.38 -78.44 -17.09
N ARG A 14 54.43 -78.59 -16.27
CA ARG A 14 55.68 -77.82 -16.20
C ARG A 14 56.75 -78.43 -17.13
N HIS A 15 57.66 -77.62 -17.70
CA HIS A 15 59.13 -77.79 -17.65
C HIS A 15 59.88 -76.80 -18.58
N THR A 16 60.69 -75.93 -17.98
CA THR A 16 61.91 -75.27 -18.53
C THR A 16 63.04 -76.31 -18.74
N PRO A 17 64.18 -76.12 -19.48
CA PRO A 17 65.00 -74.88 -19.47
C PRO A 17 65.94 -74.59 -20.68
N ARG A 18 66.60 -73.41 -20.63
CA ARG A 18 68.01 -73.06 -21.02
C ARG A 18 68.21 -71.86 -21.97
N ARG A 19 68.71 -70.80 -21.33
CA ARG A 19 69.73 -69.79 -21.70
C ARG A 19 70.24 -69.75 -23.16
N ASN A 20 70.10 -68.55 -23.76
CA ASN A 20 71.13 -67.92 -24.57
C ASN A 20 71.41 -66.50 -24.05
N VAL A 21 72.68 -66.14 -24.00
CA VAL A 21 73.25 -64.89 -23.47
C VAL A 21 73.50 -63.93 -24.64
N ILE A 22 73.06 -62.68 -24.52
CA ILE A 22 73.46 -61.52 -25.34
C ILE A 22 73.68 -60.33 -24.37
N PRO A 23 74.70 -59.47 -24.59
CA PRO A 23 75.44 -58.82 -23.51
C PRO A 23 74.89 -57.46 -23.02
N SER A 24 75.51 -57.04 -21.91
CA SER A 24 75.38 -55.79 -21.17
C SER A 24 75.18 -54.53 -22.01
N PHE A 25 74.19 -53.70 -21.63
CA PHE A 25 74.34 -52.28 -21.26
C PHE A 25 72.96 -51.57 -21.25
N THR A 26 71.99 -52.03 -20.44
CA THR A 26 70.82 -51.19 -20.04
C THR A 26 69.99 -51.87 -18.94
N ARG A 27 70.55 -52.07 -17.73
CA ARG A 27 69.75 -52.55 -16.58
C ARG A 27 70.27 -52.18 -15.20
N ILE A 28 70.97 -51.03 -15.07
CA ILE A 28 71.33 -50.44 -13.76
C ILE A 28 70.49 -49.17 -13.45
N ALA A 29 69.65 -48.71 -14.39
CA ALA A 29 68.80 -47.53 -14.16
C ALA A 29 67.36 -47.84 -13.66
N PHE A 30 66.90 -49.11 -13.69
CA PHE A 30 65.50 -49.44 -13.36
C PHE A 30 65.29 -50.18 -12.03
N ALA A 31 66.37 -50.59 -11.34
CA ALA A 31 66.28 -51.34 -10.07
C ALA A 31 66.57 -50.51 -8.81
N ARG A 32 66.91 -49.22 -8.95
CA ARG A 32 67.04 -48.29 -7.80
C ARG A 32 65.79 -47.46 -7.52
N GLN A 33 64.82 -47.44 -8.43
CA GLN A 33 63.59 -46.63 -8.28
C GLN A 33 62.40 -47.40 -7.69
N TYR A 34 62.48 -48.74 -7.57
CA TYR A 34 61.42 -49.58 -6.98
C TYR A 34 61.74 -50.11 -5.58
N ALA A 35 62.92 -49.83 -5.03
CA ALA A 35 63.27 -50.15 -3.64
C ALA A 35 63.12 -48.95 -2.68
N SER A 36 62.62 -47.80 -3.16
CA SER A 36 62.44 -46.57 -2.37
C SER A 36 61.00 -46.06 -2.36
N GLN A 37 60.01 -46.89 -2.71
CA GLN A 37 58.58 -46.51 -2.70
C GLN A 37 57.70 -47.38 -1.78
N SER A 38 58.27 -48.27 -0.97
CA SER A 38 57.50 -49.07 0.01
C SER A 38 57.56 -48.55 1.44
N GLU A 39 58.14 -47.38 1.70
CA GLU A 39 58.17 -46.75 3.02
C GLU A 39 57.87 -45.24 2.92
N GLN A 40 56.61 -44.92 2.66
CA GLN A 40 55.97 -43.65 3.05
C GLN A 40 54.74 -44.03 3.88
N PRO A 41 54.49 -43.35 5.02
CA PRO A 41 54.19 -44.04 6.26
C PRO A 41 52.71 -44.45 6.38
N VAL A 42 52.48 -45.62 6.98
CA VAL A 42 51.18 -46.11 7.47
C VAL A 42 50.43 -45.06 8.30
N ALA A 43 51.15 -44.10 8.89
CA ALA A 43 50.62 -42.94 9.61
C ALA A 43 49.68 -42.04 8.79
N ASN A 44 49.91 -41.85 7.47
CA ASN A 44 49.10 -40.96 6.63
C ASN A 44 47.72 -41.57 6.31
N HIS A 45 47.66 -42.90 6.13
CA HIS A 45 46.39 -43.60 5.93
C HIS A 45 45.57 -43.71 7.22
N GLN A 46 46.23 -43.84 8.39
CA GLN A 46 45.55 -43.85 9.69
C GLN A 46 44.96 -42.47 10.03
N GLN A 47 45.64 -41.37 9.71
CA GLN A 47 45.08 -40.02 9.85
C GLN A 47 43.86 -39.83 8.95
N LEU A 48 43.94 -40.25 7.69
CA LEU A 48 42.82 -40.14 6.76
C LEU A 48 41.60 -41.00 7.17
N LEU A 49 41.84 -42.15 7.80
CA LEU A 49 40.78 -42.98 8.38
C LEU A 49 40.14 -42.31 9.58
N GLN A 50 40.93 -41.72 10.48
CA GLN A 50 40.41 -40.96 11.63
C GLN A 50 39.59 -39.74 11.19
N GLU A 51 40.05 -38.99 10.18
CA GLU A 51 39.30 -37.85 9.61
C GLU A 51 37.96 -38.30 8.99
N LYS A 52 37.95 -39.44 8.30
CA LYS A 52 36.72 -40.01 7.72
C LYS A 52 35.77 -40.51 8.79
N ASP A 53 36.26 -41.19 9.81
CA ASP A 53 35.45 -41.69 10.92
C ASP A 53 34.85 -40.52 11.71
N GLN A 54 35.64 -39.47 11.97
CA GLN A 54 35.15 -38.23 12.55
C GLN A 54 34.06 -37.58 11.69
N ARG A 55 34.27 -37.52 10.37
CA ARG A 55 33.27 -36.97 9.44
C ARG A 55 32.00 -37.80 9.39
N ILE A 56 32.10 -39.12 9.49
CA ILE A 56 30.94 -40.02 9.57
C ILE A 56 30.17 -39.76 10.86
N THR A 57 30.85 -39.60 12.00
CA THR A 57 30.20 -39.26 13.28
C THR A 57 29.49 -37.90 13.19
N GLU A 58 30.16 -36.86 12.67
CA GLU A 58 29.55 -35.54 12.46
C GLU A 58 28.29 -35.62 11.57
N LEU A 59 28.34 -36.40 10.49
CA LEU A 59 27.20 -36.59 9.59
C LEU A 59 26.07 -37.38 10.25
N GLN A 60 26.37 -38.37 11.09
CA GLN A 60 25.39 -39.14 11.85
C GLN A 60 24.68 -38.26 12.89
N GLU A 61 25.42 -37.42 13.62
CA GLU A 61 24.86 -36.46 14.56
C GLU A 61 23.99 -35.41 13.85
N ALA A 62 24.47 -34.86 12.73
CA ALA A 62 23.69 -33.93 11.92
C ALA A 62 22.41 -34.56 11.36
N PHE A 63 22.46 -35.83 10.95
CA PHE A 63 21.28 -36.57 10.48
C PHE A 63 20.28 -36.82 11.61
N GLN A 64 20.74 -37.23 12.80
CA GLN A 64 19.87 -37.40 13.96
C GLN A 64 19.21 -36.08 14.39
N GLN A 65 19.94 -34.97 14.31
CA GLN A 65 19.39 -33.64 14.56
C GLN A 65 18.33 -33.28 13.52
N CYS A 66 18.60 -33.51 12.24
CA CYS A 66 17.65 -33.28 11.16
C CYS A 66 16.35 -34.09 11.34
N VAL A 67 16.44 -35.35 11.79
CA VAL A 67 15.26 -36.17 12.08
C VAL A 67 14.43 -35.57 13.23
N LYS A 68 15.07 -35.13 14.33
CA LYS A 68 14.38 -34.48 15.46
C LYS A 68 13.75 -33.14 15.06
N ASP A 69 14.44 -32.36 14.24
CA ASP A 69 13.93 -31.10 13.72
C ASP A 69 12.71 -31.36 12.83
N ASN A 70 12.73 -32.40 12.00
CA ASN A 70 11.61 -32.79 11.14
C ASN A 70 10.40 -33.29 11.95
N GLU A 71 10.61 -34.09 13.01
CA GLU A 71 9.54 -34.50 13.93
C GLU A 71 8.89 -33.28 14.63
N THR A 72 9.72 -32.32 15.06
CA THR A 72 9.25 -31.06 15.65
C THR A 72 8.46 -30.23 14.64
N LEU A 73 8.94 -30.16 13.39
CA LEU A 73 8.25 -29.48 12.29
C LEU A 73 6.91 -30.14 11.97
N GLN A 74 6.83 -31.47 11.96
CA GLN A 74 5.57 -32.19 11.75
C GLN A 74 4.56 -31.93 12.87
N GLY A 75 5.01 -31.91 14.14
CA GLY A 75 4.15 -31.57 15.28
C GLY A 75 3.60 -30.14 15.20
N ARG A 76 4.46 -29.17 14.84
CA ARG A 76 4.06 -27.77 14.62
C ARG A 76 3.09 -27.64 13.44
N SER A 77 3.37 -28.31 12.33
CA SER A 77 2.50 -28.30 11.15
C SER A 77 1.11 -28.84 11.45
N GLN A 78 1.00 -29.94 12.22
CA GLN A 78 -0.30 -30.46 12.64
C GLN A 78 -1.08 -29.46 13.51
N GLN A 79 -0.39 -28.77 14.42
CA GLN A 79 -0.99 -27.74 15.26
C GLN A 79 -1.41 -26.50 14.44
N GLU A 80 -0.62 -26.10 13.44
CA GLU A 80 -0.96 -25.02 12.51
C GLU A 80 -2.14 -25.38 11.61
N ILE A 81 -2.23 -26.62 11.12
CA ILE A 81 -3.38 -27.10 10.33
C ILE A 81 -4.65 -27.08 11.18
N ALA A 82 -4.58 -27.54 12.43
CA ALA A 82 -5.72 -27.51 13.35
C ALA A 82 -6.17 -26.07 13.63
N ASN A 83 -5.24 -25.17 13.96
CA ASN A 83 -5.53 -23.75 14.15
C ASN A 83 -6.11 -23.10 12.88
N THR A 84 -5.53 -23.38 11.73
CA THR A 84 -6.02 -22.85 10.45
C THR A 84 -7.44 -23.31 10.18
N ARG A 85 -7.77 -24.58 10.46
CA ARG A 85 -9.12 -25.11 10.29
C ARG A 85 -10.14 -24.43 11.21
N ASP A 86 -9.81 -24.29 12.49
CA ASP A 86 -10.73 -23.75 13.49
C ASP A 86 -10.94 -22.23 13.32
N TYR A 87 -9.94 -21.52 12.77
CA TYR A 87 -10.00 -20.07 12.58
C TYR A 87 -10.17 -19.62 11.12
N ALA A 88 -10.29 -20.53 10.14
CA ALA A 88 -10.49 -20.20 8.72
C ALA A 88 -11.71 -19.30 8.49
N ILE A 89 -12.78 -19.50 9.27
CA ILE A 89 -14.01 -18.72 9.15
C ILE A 89 -13.95 -17.37 9.87
N SER A 90 -12.83 -16.97 10.48
CA SER A 90 -12.75 -15.77 11.32
C SER A 90 -13.14 -14.49 10.59
N LYS A 91 -12.70 -14.34 9.32
CA LYS A 91 -13.03 -13.16 8.49
C LYS A 91 -14.52 -13.13 8.18
N PHE A 92 -15.06 -14.23 7.68
CA PHE A 92 -16.49 -14.39 7.41
C PHE A 92 -17.35 -14.16 8.66
N ALA A 93 -16.96 -14.74 9.80
CA ALA A 93 -17.65 -14.57 11.06
C ALA A 93 -17.65 -13.11 11.50
N LYS A 94 -16.50 -12.41 11.39
CA LYS A 94 -16.38 -10.99 11.74
C LYS A 94 -17.28 -10.09 10.89
N ASP A 95 -17.31 -10.33 9.58
CA ASP A 95 -18.16 -9.57 8.64
C ASP A 95 -19.66 -9.84 8.89
N LEU A 96 -20.02 -11.07 9.29
CA LEU A 96 -21.40 -11.44 9.62
C LEU A 96 -21.91 -10.79 10.92
N LEU A 97 -21.03 -10.43 11.86
CA LEU A 97 -21.41 -9.86 13.16
C LEU A 97 -22.18 -8.54 13.03
N ASP A 98 -21.90 -7.71 12.03
CA ASP A 98 -22.64 -6.46 11.83
C ASP A 98 -24.09 -6.72 11.40
N THR A 99 -24.33 -7.75 10.59
CA THR A 99 -25.68 -8.19 10.22
C THR A 99 -26.45 -8.72 11.44
N VAL A 100 -25.77 -9.49 12.31
CA VAL A 100 -26.35 -9.98 13.58
C VAL A 100 -26.69 -8.81 14.51
N ASP A 101 -25.83 -7.79 14.60
CA ASP A 101 -26.10 -6.60 15.40
C ASP A 101 -27.32 -5.82 14.88
N VAL A 102 -27.44 -5.66 13.56
CA VAL A 102 -28.58 -4.96 12.93
C VAL A 102 -29.89 -5.71 13.20
N LEU A 103 -29.88 -7.04 13.15
CA LEU A 103 -31.04 -7.87 13.50
C LEU A 103 -31.44 -7.67 14.97
N GLY A 104 -30.47 -7.65 15.88
CA GLY A 104 -30.70 -7.36 17.30
C GLY A 104 -31.24 -5.94 17.55
N MET A 105 -30.77 -4.95 16.79
CA MET A 105 -31.29 -3.57 16.84
C MET A 105 -32.75 -3.49 16.37
N ALA A 106 -33.11 -4.21 15.29
CA ALA A 106 -34.48 -4.27 14.78
C ALA A 106 -35.45 -4.92 15.79
N LEU A 107 -35.01 -5.93 16.54
CA LEU A 107 -35.80 -6.50 17.63
C LEU A 107 -35.92 -5.54 18.81
N ALA A 108 -34.87 -4.78 19.12
CA ALA A 108 -34.87 -3.82 20.22
C ALA A 108 -35.77 -2.59 19.94
N SER A 109 -36.00 -2.23 18.67
CA SER A 109 -36.82 -1.06 18.30
C SER A 109 -38.32 -1.26 18.52
N VAL A 110 -38.80 -2.51 18.66
CA VAL A 110 -40.21 -2.78 18.98
C VAL A 110 -40.40 -2.67 20.50
N PRO A 111 -41.25 -1.77 21.02
CA PRO A 111 -41.52 -1.63 22.45
C PRO A 111 -42.07 -2.90 23.10
N ALA A 112 -41.74 -3.17 24.36
CA ALA A 112 -42.10 -4.43 25.04
C ALA A 112 -43.61 -4.71 25.09
N ASN A 113 -44.43 -3.66 25.20
CA ASN A 113 -45.89 -3.70 25.19
C ASN A 113 -46.50 -4.03 23.81
N MET A 114 -45.69 -4.04 22.74
CA MET A 114 -46.13 -4.35 21.37
C MET A 114 -45.56 -5.67 20.84
N ARG A 115 -44.93 -6.49 21.72
CA ARG A 115 -44.28 -7.76 21.35
C ARG A 115 -45.17 -8.99 21.55
N LYS A 116 -46.33 -8.85 22.19
CA LYS A 116 -47.27 -9.94 22.48
C LYS A 116 -48.68 -9.49 22.11
N ALA A 117 -49.48 -10.38 21.56
CA ALA A 117 -50.89 -10.14 21.32
C ALA A 117 -51.62 -10.04 22.66
N ASP A 118 -52.42 -8.99 22.83
CA ASP A 118 -53.32 -8.86 23.98
C ASP A 118 -54.64 -9.55 23.65
N THR A 119 -55.06 -10.52 24.46
CA THR A 119 -56.22 -11.37 24.15
C THR A 119 -57.57 -10.66 24.32
N ASN A 120 -57.58 -9.38 24.69
CA ASN A 120 -58.78 -8.62 25.07
C ASN A 120 -59.04 -7.35 24.24
N THR A 121 -58.32 -7.12 23.14
CA THR A 121 -58.55 -5.95 22.26
C THR A 121 -59.48 -6.28 21.08
N ALA A 122 -60.44 -5.38 20.84
CA ALA A 122 -61.47 -5.48 19.80
C ALA A 122 -60.89 -5.58 18.36
N PRO A 123 -61.66 -6.03 17.35
CA PRO A 123 -61.17 -6.47 16.02
C PRO A 123 -60.61 -5.38 15.09
N ALA A 124 -60.18 -4.23 15.61
CA ALA A 124 -59.84 -3.04 14.82
C ALA A 124 -58.34 -2.89 14.48
N GLU A 125 -57.44 -3.77 14.93
CA GLU A 125 -56.00 -3.60 14.67
C GLU A 125 -55.34 -4.82 14.00
N LYS A 126 -55.76 -5.13 12.77
CA LYS A 126 -55.00 -6.04 11.87
C LYS A 126 -53.50 -5.69 11.79
N SER A 127 -53.17 -4.41 11.95
CA SER A 127 -51.79 -3.90 11.94
C SER A 127 -50.97 -4.30 13.18
N LEU A 128 -51.59 -4.42 14.35
CA LEU A 128 -50.90 -4.85 15.57
C LEU A 128 -50.58 -6.35 15.52
N ASP A 129 -51.54 -7.16 15.07
CA ASP A 129 -51.33 -8.60 14.85
C ASP A 129 -50.24 -8.87 13.81
N GLN A 130 -50.20 -8.09 12.72
CA GLN A 130 -49.15 -8.16 11.71
C GLN A 130 -47.77 -7.81 12.29
N LEU A 131 -47.68 -6.80 13.17
CA LEU A 131 -46.43 -6.42 13.84
C LEU A 131 -45.96 -7.49 14.83
N VAL A 132 -46.87 -8.08 15.60
CA VAL A 132 -46.56 -9.17 16.54
C VAL A 132 -46.07 -10.42 15.78
N ASN A 133 -46.75 -10.77 14.68
CA ASN A 133 -46.33 -11.88 13.81
C ASN A 133 -44.96 -11.62 13.16
N PHE A 134 -44.71 -10.39 12.70
CA PHE A 134 -43.42 -10.00 12.14
C PHE A 134 -42.30 -10.05 13.19
N TYR A 135 -42.51 -9.47 14.38
CA TYR A 135 -41.56 -9.55 15.50
C TYR A 135 -41.27 -11.00 15.88
N THR A 136 -42.30 -11.85 15.92
CA THR A 136 -42.15 -13.29 16.22
C THR A 136 -41.28 -13.98 15.17
N GLY A 137 -41.53 -13.74 13.87
CA GLY A 137 -40.72 -14.29 12.79
C GLY A 137 -39.24 -13.87 12.86
N VAL A 138 -38.99 -12.57 13.04
CA VAL A 138 -37.63 -12.02 13.16
C VAL A 138 -36.93 -12.54 14.42
N SER A 139 -37.65 -12.68 15.55
CA SER A 139 -37.11 -13.23 16.79
C SER A 139 -36.75 -14.70 16.67
N MET A 140 -37.52 -15.49 15.91
CA MET A 140 -37.19 -16.88 15.62
C MET A 140 -35.96 -17.00 14.71
N THR A 141 -35.82 -16.09 13.73
CA THR A 141 -34.63 -16.03 12.88
C THR A 141 -33.37 -15.70 13.68
N ASP A 142 -33.43 -14.72 14.58
CA ASP A 142 -32.32 -14.37 15.48
C ASP A 142 -31.91 -15.55 16.40
N ALA A 143 -32.90 -16.29 16.91
CA ALA A 143 -32.66 -17.45 17.75
C ALA A 143 -31.98 -18.61 16.99
N GLU A 144 -32.44 -18.95 15.78
CA GLU A 144 -31.84 -20.02 14.97
C GLU A 144 -30.45 -19.61 14.43
N LEU A 145 -30.27 -18.33 14.08
CA LEU A 145 -28.97 -17.78 13.71
C LEU A 145 -27.99 -17.89 14.88
N SER A 146 -28.38 -17.42 16.08
CA SER A 146 -27.55 -17.51 17.29
C SER A 146 -27.16 -18.95 17.64
N LYS A 147 -28.08 -19.90 17.51
CA LYS A 147 -27.82 -21.34 17.70
C LYS A 147 -26.82 -21.88 16.68
N THR A 148 -26.91 -21.44 15.44
CA THR A 148 -26.00 -21.82 14.36
C THR A 148 -24.60 -21.26 14.59
N LEU A 149 -24.49 -19.98 14.94
CA LEU A 149 -23.22 -19.33 15.29
C LEU A 149 -22.53 -20.07 16.44
N LYS A 150 -23.27 -20.44 17.49
CA LYS A 150 -22.73 -21.20 18.62
C LYS A 150 -22.21 -22.59 18.22
N ARG A 151 -22.88 -23.30 17.31
CA ARG A 151 -22.40 -24.60 16.80
C ARG A 151 -21.05 -24.49 16.09
N HIS A 152 -20.76 -23.34 15.49
CA HIS A 152 -19.49 -23.03 14.84
C HIS A 152 -18.50 -22.31 15.78
N GLY A 153 -18.69 -22.41 17.09
CA GLY A 153 -17.78 -21.85 18.09
C GLY A 153 -17.87 -20.34 18.27
N LEU A 154 -18.81 -19.66 17.61
CA LEU A 154 -19.01 -18.22 17.75
C LEU A 154 -20.02 -17.92 18.88
N GLU A 155 -19.52 -17.36 19.98
CA GLU A 155 -20.31 -17.10 21.18
C GLU A 155 -20.32 -15.61 21.53
N ALA A 156 -21.51 -15.07 21.81
CA ALA A 156 -21.69 -13.71 22.27
C ALA A 156 -21.47 -13.61 23.78
N PHE A 157 -20.82 -12.54 24.24
CA PHE A 157 -20.71 -12.20 25.65
C PHE A 157 -21.07 -10.72 25.87
N LYS A 158 -21.68 -10.43 27.02
CA LYS A 158 -22.03 -9.06 27.44
C LYS A 158 -21.30 -8.75 28.74
N PRO A 159 -20.48 -7.69 28.79
CA PRO A 159 -19.87 -7.24 30.05
C PRO A 159 -20.94 -6.86 31.08
N THR A 160 -20.65 -7.11 32.35
CA THR A 160 -21.56 -6.80 33.46
C THR A 160 -21.69 -5.29 33.64
N LEU A 161 -22.92 -4.80 33.82
CA LEU A 161 -23.16 -3.38 34.13
C LEU A 161 -22.73 -3.09 35.58
N GLY A 162 -22.02 -1.99 35.79
CA GLY A 162 -21.50 -1.56 37.10
C GLY A 162 -20.05 -1.98 37.38
N GLU A 163 -19.49 -2.91 36.61
CA GLU A 163 -18.08 -3.32 36.75
C GLU A 163 -17.13 -2.37 36.02
N LYS A 164 -15.86 -2.36 36.43
CA LYS A 164 -14.80 -1.61 35.75
C LYS A 164 -14.53 -2.19 34.35
N LEU A 165 -14.23 -1.32 33.40
CA LEU A 165 -13.89 -1.71 32.04
C LEU A 165 -12.65 -2.62 32.02
N ASP A 166 -12.79 -3.84 31.50
CA ASP A 166 -11.67 -4.70 31.11
C ASP A 166 -11.28 -4.43 29.65
N PRO A 167 -10.13 -3.76 29.38
CA PRO A 167 -9.70 -3.41 28.03
C PRO A 167 -9.44 -4.61 27.13
N LYS A 168 -9.25 -5.81 27.69
CA LYS A 168 -9.05 -7.02 26.87
C LYS A 168 -10.35 -7.52 26.28
N ARG A 169 -11.49 -7.29 26.95
CA ARG A 169 -12.80 -7.85 26.56
C ARG A 169 -13.79 -6.81 26.04
N ALA A 170 -13.62 -5.54 26.41
CA ALA A 170 -14.54 -4.47 26.05
C ALA A 170 -13.83 -3.15 25.76
N THR A 171 -14.40 -2.38 24.85
CA THR A 171 -13.91 -1.06 24.42
C THR A 171 -14.95 -0.01 24.78
N ALA A 172 -14.49 1.11 25.35
CA ALA A 172 -15.34 2.25 25.63
C ALA A 172 -15.77 2.93 24.31
N ALA A 173 -17.01 2.68 23.88
CA ALA A 173 -17.56 3.31 22.68
C ALA A 173 -17.92 4.78 22.91
N PHE A 174 -18.23 5.15 24.15
CA PHE A 174 -18.45 6.53 24.57
C PHE A 174 -18.34 6.64 26.09
N GLN A 175 -18.08 7.85 26.57
CA GLN A 175 -18.04 8.14 28.00
C GLN A 175 -19.05 9.22 28.35
N LYS A 176 -19.73 9.09 29.50
CA LYS A 176 -20.71 10.07 29.97
C LYS A 176 -20.53 10.32 31.46
N VAL A 177 -20.51 11.59 31.86
CA VAL A 177 -20.52 11.96 33.29
C VAL A 177 -21.90 11.62 33.85
N MET A 178 -21.94 10.71 34.83
CA MET A 178 -23.18 10.37 35.54
C MET A 178 -23.04 10.68 37.03
N PRO A 179 -23.79 11.66 37.58
CA PRO A 179 -23.76 11.98 39.00
C PRO A 179 -24.08 10.73 39.85
N GLY A 180 -23.21 10.41 40.80
CA GLY A 180 -23.42 9.30 41.74
C GLY A 180 -22.98 7.90 41.25
N LYS A 181 -22.35 7.76 40.08
CA LYS A 181 -21.73 6.50 39.64
C LYS A 181 -20.20 6.61 39.57
N GLU A 182 -19.51 5.52 39.87
CA GLU A 182 -18.04 5.48 39.88
C GLU A 182 -17.45 5.60 38.46
N PRO A 183 -16.46 6.48 38.24
CA PRO A 183 -15.74 6.59 36.97
C PRO A 183 -15.08 5.27 36.54
N GLY A 184 -15.03 5.03 35.22
CA GLY A 184 -14.44 3.81 34.65
C GLY A 184 -15.35 2.57 34.74
N THR A 185 -16.55 2.69 35.29
CA THR A 185 -17.54 1.61 35.32
C THR A 185 -18.43 1.60 34.08
N ILE A 186 -18.82 0.41 33.64
CA ILE A 186 -19.71 0.19 32.49
C ILE A 186 -21.15 0.51 32.89
N PHE A 187 -21.81 1.44 32.22
CA PHE A 187 -23.22 1.76 32.50
C PHE A 187 -24.19 1.27 31.42
N THR A 188 -23.70 0.93 30.23
CA THR A 188 -24.51 0.33 29.17
C THR A 188 -23.65 -0.49 28.21
N VAL A 189 -24.22 -1.53 27.61
CA VAL A 189 -23.59 -2.30 26.54
C VAL A 189 -24.26 -1.91 25.23
N LYS A 190 -23.52 -1.26 24.33
CA LYS A 190 -24.00 -0.82 23.01
C LYS A 190 -23.95 -1.97 22.01
N LYS A 191 -22.87 -2.74 22.00
CA LYS A 191 -22.74 -3.98 21.21
C LYS A 191 -22.15 -5.11 22.05
N PRO A 192 -22.67 -6.34 21.95
CA PRO A 192 -22.05 -7.49 22.58
C PRO A 192 -20.69 -7.81 21.94
N GLY A 193 -19.80 -8.40 22.74
CA GLY A 193 -18.54 -8.96 22.26
C GLY A 193 -18.74 -10.40 21.77
N TYR A 194 -17.80 -10.89 20.98
CA TYR A 194 -17.85 -12.24 20.41
C TYR A 194 -16.50 -12.95 20.52
N THR A 195 -16.56 -14.25 20.82
CA THR A 195 -15.41 -15.16 20.79
C THR A 195 -15.63 -16.25 19.76
N LEU A 196 -14.58 -16.65 19.03
CA LEU A 196 -14.57 -17.81 18.14
C LEU A 196 -13.65 -18.87 18.77
N HIS A 197 -14.20 -20.04 19.08
CA HIS A 197 -13.47 -21.14 19.74
C HIS A 197 -12.69 -20.69 21.01
N GLY A 198 -13.28 -19.76 21.78
CA GLY A 198 -12.68 -19.20 22.99
C GLY A 198 -11.69 -18.04 22.77
N LYS A 199 -11.24 -17.78 21.53
CA LYS A 199 -10.42 -16.61 21.20
C LYS A 199 -11.30 -15.40 20.93
N LEU A 200 -10.88 -14.22 21.38
CA LEU A 200 -11.60 -12.98 21.15
C LEU A 200 -11.63 -12.64 19.65
N LEU A 201 -12.83 -12.55 19.07
CA LEU A 201 -13.05 -12.14 17.69
C LEU A 201 -13.43 -10.66 17.60
N ARG A 202 -14.26 -10.19 18.53
CA ARG A 202 -14.68 -8.78 18.63
C ARG A 202 -14.90 -8.39 20.08
N GLN A 203 -14.32 -7.27 20.50
CA GLN A 203 -14.57 -6.68 21.82
C GLN A 203 -16.01 -6.17 21.92
N ALA A 204 -16.58 -6.25 23.12
CA ALA A 204 -17.86 -5.61 23.39
C ALA A 204 -17.71 -4.08 23.34
N GLN A 205 -18.70 -3.37 22.81
CA GLN A 205 -18.72 -1.91 22.83
C GLN A 205 -19.61 -1.42 23.97
N VAL A 206 -19.04 -0.67 24.90
CA VAL A 206 -19.73 -0.28 26.13
C VAL A 206 -19.66 1.23 26.37
N GLY A 207 -20.68 1.77 27.03
CA GLY A 207 -20.65 3.13 27.57
C GLY A 207 -20.05 3.12 28.97
N VAL A 208 -19.09 4.00 29.24
CA VAL A 208 -18.34 4.03 30.51
C VAL A 208 -18.56 5.37 31.23
N VAL A 209 -18.65 5.35 32.56
CA VAL A 209 -18.82 6.58 33.35
C VAL A 209 -17.53 7.41 33.30
N ALA A 210 -17.64 8.67 32.86
CA ALA A 210 -16.51 9.59 32.75
C ALA A 210 -16.12 10.18 34.11
N GLU A 211 -14.82 10.43 34.31
CA GLU A 211 -14.29 11.13 35.48
C GLU A 211 -14.61 12.64 35.39
N LYS A 212 -15.03 13.28 36.50
CA LYS A 212 -15.23 14.74 36.54
C LYS A 212 -13.85 15.42 36.60
N ARG A 213 -13.29 15.79 35.44
CA ARG A 213 -12.13 16.68 35.32
C ARG A 213 -12.42 17.82 34.34
N GLY A 214 -11.99 19.02 34.73
CA GLY A 214 -12.05 20.22 33.90
C GLY A 214 -11.20 20.09 32.64
N MET A 215 -11.75 20.61 31.54
CA MET A 215 -11.18 20.82 30.20
C MET A 215 -9.72 20.35 29.96
N ALA A 216 -9.57 19.27 29.19
CA ALA A 216 -8.76 19.19 27.96
C ALA A 216 -8.93 17.77 27.38
N THR A 217 -9.71 17.64 26.30
CA THR A 217 -10.10 16.35 25.71
C THR A 217 -9.09 15.88 24.66
N ALA A 218 -8.32 14.85 24.99
CA ALA A 218 -7.79 13.90 24.01
C ALA A 218 -8.84 12.79 23.84
N ALA A 219 -9.44 12.69 22.66
CA ALA A 219 -10.42 11.67 22.31
C ALA A 219 -9.93 10.89 21.08
N ASN A 220 -10.15 9.58 21.12
CA ASN A 220 -9.91 8.60 20.07
C ASN A 220 -10.34 9.13 18.68
N ALA A 221 -9.36 9.30 17.79
CA ALA A 221 -9.60 9.63 16.41
C ALA A 221 -9.95 8.36 15.62
N THR A 222 -11.23 7.96 15.62
CA THR A 222 -11.86 7.85 14.31
C THR A 222 -11.88 9.28 13.79
N VAL A 223 -11.06 9.61 12.79
CA VAL A 223 -11.07 10.93 12.18
C VAL A 223 -12.39 11.08 11.41
N ASN A 224 -13.50 11.27 12.13
CA ASN A 224 -14.63 12.02 11.62
C ASN A 224 -14.22 13.49 11.66
N ASN A 225 -13.24 13.85 10.83
CA ASN A 225 -13.21 15.22 10.36
C ASN A 225 -14.54 15.43 9.62
N PRO A 226 -15.27 16.53 9.86
CA PRO A 226 -16.40 16.87 9.01
C PRO A 226 -15.93 16.78 7.54
N PRO A 227 -16.73 16.19 6.63
CA PRO A 227 -16.31 15.99 5.25
C PRO A 227 -15.89 17.34 4.69
N LYS A 228 -14.61 17.44 4.30
CA LYS A 228 -14.04 18.69 3.78
C LYS A 228 -14.88 19.13 2.60
N THR A 229 -15.60 20.23 2.78
CA THR A 229 -16.48 20.77 1.76
C THR A 229 -15.86 22.04 1.24
N THR A 230 -15.52 22.04 -0.04
CA THR A 230 -15.11 23.25 -0.75
C THR A 230 -16.28 23.70 -1.63
N LEU A 231 -16.72 24.93 -1.44
CA LEU A 231 -17.61 25.61 -2.36
C LEU A 231 -16.79 26.37 -3.39
N LEU A 232 -17.07 26.11 -4.66
CA LEU A 232 -16.59 26.90 -5.78
C LEU A 232 -17.75 27.71 -6.35
N PHE A 233 -17.59 29.03 -6.37
CA PHE A 233 -18.52 29.92 -7.05
C PHE A 233 -17.81 31.13 -7.63
N SER A 234 -18.42 31.76 -8.63
CA SER A 234 -17.86 32.96 -9.29
C SER A 234 -18.82 34.13 -9.07
N ILE A 235 -18.28 35.30 -8.73
CA ILE A 235 -19.09 36.52 -8.60
C ILE A 235 -18.55 37.60 -9.55
N THR A 236 -19.45 38.35 -10.16
CA THR A 236 -19.08 39.57 -10.90
C THR A 236 -18.85 40.71 -9.91
N ASP A 237 -17.74 41.43 -10.07
CA ASP A 237 -17.41 42.56 -9.21
C ASP A 237 -18.49 43.64 -9.22
N LYS A 238 -19.03 43.92 -8.03
CA LYS A 238 -19.97 45.01 -7.72
C LYS A 238 -20.05 45.20 -6.21
N VAL A 239 -20.44 46.39 -5.78
CA VAL A 239 -20.62 46.73 -4.36
C VAL A 239 -21.58 45.73 -3.70
N GLY A 240 -21.13 45.12 -2.60
CA GLY A 240 -21.91 44.16 -1.81
C GLY A 240 -22.01 42.73 -2.38
N ALA A 241 -21.43 42.42 -3.55
CA ALA A 241 -21.53 41.06 -4.13
C ALA A 241 -20.98 39.98 -3.20
N LEU A 242 -19.75 40.17 -2.70
CA LEU A 242 -19.14 39.22 -1.78
C LEU A 242 -19.87 39.17 -0.43
N GLU A 243 -20.27 40.33 0.09
CA GLU A 243 -21.00 40.43 1.35
C GLU A 243 -22.31 39.63 1.31
N ASN A 244 -23.04 39.70 0.20
CA ASN A 244 -24.27 38.92 -0.01
C ASN A 244 -24.00 37.41 0.05
N CYS A 245 -22.94 36.94 -0.61
CA CYS A 245 -22.53 35.53 -0.58
C CYS A 245 -22.10 35.07 0.82
N LEU A 246 -21.26 35.86 1.51
CA LEU A 246 -20.81 35.52 2.87
C LEU A 246 -21.97 35.60 3.88
N SER A 247 -22.90 36.53 3.71
CA SER A 247 -24.12 36.62 4.53
C SER A 247 -25.04 35.41 4.32
N ALA A 248 -25.14 34.90 3.09
CA ALA A 248 -25.89 33.68 2.80
C ALA A 248 -25.30 32.46 3.51
N ILE A 249 -23.97 32.37 3.61
CA ILE A 249 -23.28 31.30 4.35
C ILE A 249 -23.43 31.49 5.86
N LYS A 250 -23.19 32.71 6.36
CA LYS A 250 -23.33 33.06 7.78
C LYS A 250 -24.72 32.74 8.32
N ALA A 251 -25.76 32.93 7.51
CA ALA A 251 -27.14 32.63 7.90
C ALA A 251 -27.38 31.16 8.27
N MET A 252 -26.51 30.23 7.86
CA MET A 252 -26.60 28.79 8.14
C MET A 252 -25.70 28.32 9.28
N ASP A 253 -25.07 29.27 10.00
CA ASP A 253 -24.17 28.99 11.13
C ASP A 253 -23.05 28.00 10.76
N VAL A 254 -22.45 28.22 9.58
CA VAL A 254 -21.34 27.42 9.06
C VAL A 254 -20.03 28.18 9.20
N SER A 255 -19.04 27.53 9.82
CA SER A 255 -17.69 28.08 9.93
C SER A 255 -16.94 27.97 8.61
N LEU A 256 -16.24 29.05 8.24
CA LEU A 256 -15.35 29.09 7.09
C LEU A 256 -13.92 28.86 7.56
N THR A 257 -13.29 27.78 7.09
CA THR A 257 -11.91 27.44 7.45
C THR A 257 -10.91 28.09 6.51
N ARG A 258 -11.30 28.32 5.26
CA ARG A 258 -10.48 29.04 4.27
C ARG A 258 -11.37 29.75 3.27
N ILE A 259 -11.03 31.01 2.97
CA ILE A 259 -11.61 31.76 1.86
C ILE A 259 -10.46 32.22 0.99
N GLU A 260 -10.48 31.83 -0.27
CA GLU A 260 -9.57 32.35 -1.26
C GLU A 260 -10.35 32.93 -2.43
N SER A 261 -10.00 34.15 -2.83
CA SER A 261 -10.46 34.76 -4.06
C SER A 261 -9.34 34.81 -5.07
N ARG A 262 -9.65 34.59 -6.35
CA ARG A 262 -8.72 34.83 -7.45
C ARG A 262 -9.46 35.57 -8.55
N PRO A 263 -8.81 36.50 -9.27
CA PRO A 263 -9.38 37.03 -10.50
C PRO A 263 -9.75 35.86 -11.40
N SER A 264 -11.01 35.82 -11.81
CA SER A 264 -11.49 34.75 -12.67
C SER A 264 -10.72 34.78 -13.99
N LYS A 265 -10.63 33.61 -14.62
CA LYS A 265 -10.05 33.50 -15.95
C LYS A 265 -11.07 33.86 -17.04
N THR A 266 -12.29 34.28 -16.70
CA THR A 266 -13.29 34.83 -17.64
C THR A 266 -12.89 36.20 -18.18
N ALA A 267 -13.68 36.73 -19.12
CA ALA A 267 -13.45 38.05 -19.72
C ALA A 267 -13.99 39.21 -18.87
N GLY A 268 -14.88 38.94 -17.91
CA GLY A 268 -15.39 39.93 -16.96
C GLY A 268 -14.43 40.18 -15.80
N TRP A 269 -14.67 41.25 -15.04
CA TRP A 269 -14.06 41.47 -13.72
C TRP A 269 -14.69 40.55 -12.68
N ASP A 270 -14.73 39.25 -12.97
CA ASP A 270 -15.28 38.26 -12.07
C ASP A 270 -14.17 37.77 -11.12
N TYR A 271 -14.58 37.28 -9.96
CA TYR A 271 -13.71 36.62 -9.00
C TYR A 271 -14.21 35.20 -8.74
N ASP A 272 -13.32 34.23 -8.89
CA ASP A 272 -13.54 32.85 -8.47
C ASP A 272 -13.23 32.76 -6.97
N PHE A 273 -14.20 32.28 -6.20
CA PHE A 273 -14.08 32.04 -4.77
C PHE A 273 -14.00 30.54 -4.49
N PHE A 274 -13.03 30.17 -3.67
CA PHE A 274 -12.85 28.85 -3.09
C PHE A 274 -13.05 28.98 -1.59
N VAL A 275 -14.14 28.41 -1.11
CA VAL A 275 -14.54 28.53 0.30
C VAL A 275 -14.58 27.15 0.91
N ASP A 276 -13.61 26.86 1.78
CA ASP A 276 -13.62 25.66 2.59
C ASP A 276 -14.45 25.92 3.84
N LEU A 277 -15.33 24.96 4.16
CA LEU A 277 -16.26 25.08 5.27
C LEU A 277 -16.37 23.79 6.07
N ASP A 278 -16.65 23.95 7.36
CA ASP A 278 -16.94 22.85 8.28
C ASP A 278 -18.46 22.71 8.41
N ALA A 279 -19.06 21.93 7.52
CA ALA A 279 -20.48 21.59 7.62
C ALA A 279 -20.69 20.39 8.56
N VAL A 280 -21.75 20.46 9.38
CA VAL A 280 -22.15 19.39 10.29
C VAL A 280 -22.69 18.17 9.53
N ASN A 281 -23.34 18.39 8.40
CA ASN A 281 -23.89 17.35 7.53
C ASN A 281 -24.19 17.87 6.11
N THR A 282 -24.47 16.94 5.21
CA THR A 282 -24.87 17.17 3.80
C THR A 282 -26.07 18.12 3.66
N ASN A 283 -27.05 18.07 4.57
CA ASN A 283 -28.23 18.93 4.51
C ASN A 283 -27.88 20.41 4.73
N GLN A 284 -26.96 20.69 5.64
CA GLN A 284 -26.46 22.04 5.87
C GLN A 284 -25.73 22.59 4.63
N VAL A 285 -24.93 21.74 3.95
CA VAL A 285 -24.28 22.10 2.67
C VAL A 285 -25.32 22.44 1.60
N ASN A 286 -26.36 21.61 1.45
CA ASN A 286 -27.45 21.86 0.49
C ASN A 286 -28.16 23.19 0.73
N GLN A 287 -28.44 23.53 1.98
CA GLN A 287 -29.06 24.80 2.34
C GLN A 287 -28.16 25.99 2.04
N VAL A 288 -26.85 25.88 2.30
CA VAL A 288 -25.86 26.90 1.94
C VAL A 288 -25.83 27.11 0.41
N VAL A 289 -25.80 26.02 -0.37
CA VAL A 289 -25.80 26.07 -1.84
C VAL A 289 -27.06 26.72 -2.39
N GLU A 290 -28.24 26.34 -1.89
CA GLU A 290 -29.53 26.90 -2.32
C GLU A 290 -29.59 28.41 -2.08
N ARG A 291 -29.05 28.88 -0.94
CA ARG A 291 -28.97 30.31 -0.64
C ARG A 291 -27.93 31.02 -1.51
N LEU A 292 -26.75 30.45 -1.70
CA LEU A 292 -25.70 31.02 -2.55
C LEU A 292 -26.16 31.16 -4.00
N ARG A 293 -26.93 30.21 -4.53
CA ARG A 293 -27.50 30.25 -5.89
C ARG A 293 -28.39 31.47 -6.16
N LYS A 294 -28.86 32.17 -5.13
CA LYS A 294 -29.60 33.45 -5.28
C LYS A 294 -28.68 34.62 -5.64
N HIS A 295 -27.37 34.47 -5.43
CA HIS A 295 -26.38 35.53 -5.58
C HIS A 295 -25.32 35.22 -6.65
N THR A 296 -25.17 33.95 -7.04
CA THR A 296 -24.23 33.47 -8.06
C THR A 296 -24.90 32.42 -8.94
N ALA A 297 -24.60 32.42 -10.23
CA ALA A 297 -25.20 31.51 -11.21
C ALA A 297 -24.61 30.08 -11.19
N ASP A 298 -23.36 29.92 -10.75
CA ASP A 298 -22.70 28.61 -10.64
C ASP A 298 -22.17 28.42 -9.21
N VAL A 299 -22.60 27.34 -8.56
CA VAL A 299 -22.14 26.92 -7.24
C VAL A 299 -21.91 25.41 -7.31
N ARG A 300 -20.66 25.02 -7.07
CA ARG A 300 -20.25 23.61 -7.03
C ARG A 300 -19.79 23.23 -5.66
N VAL A 301 -20.11 21.99 -5.29
CA VAL A 301 -19.72 21.38 -4.03
C VAL A 301 -18.69 20.31 -4.32
N ILE A 302 -17.54 20.42 -3.67
CA ILE A 302 -16.45 19.46 -3.72
C ILE A 302 -16.32 18.83 -2.33
N GLY A 303 -16.47 17.51 -2.20
CA GLY A 303 -16.15 16.75 -0.99
C GLY A 303 -17.26 16.41 0.02
N ALA A 304 -18.43 17.04 -0.02
CA ALA A 304 -19.59 16.59 0.78
C ALA A 304 -20.35 15.46 0.05
N GLU A 305 -20.94 14.47 0.74
CA GLU A 305 -21.83 13.43 0.15
C GLU A 305 -23.18 14.00 -0.33
N VAL A 306 -23.13 15.09 -1.09
CA VAL A 306 -24.29 15.75 -1.68
C VAL A 306 -24.57 15.09 -3.05
N GLN A 307 -25.84 15.01 -3.43
CA GLN A 307 -26.23 14.60 -4.77
C GLN A 307 -25.57 15.52 -5.82
N ASN A 308 -24.82 14.95 -6.77
CA ASN A 308 -23.94 15.65 -7.74
C ASN A 308 -22.66 16.31 -7.17
N SER A 309 -22.23 15.92 -5.98
CA SER A 309 -20.89 16.29 -5.49
C SER A 309 -19.79 15.51 -6.22
N VAL A 310 -18.63 16.13 -6.33
CA VAL A 310 -17.43 15.46 -6.82
C VAL A 310 -16.49 15.21 -5.64
N PRO A 311 -15.83 14.04 -5.57
CA PRO A 311 -14.82 13.78 -4.55
C PRO A 311 -13.80 14.91 -4.48
N TRP A 312 -13.42 15.28 -3.25
CA TRP A 312 -12.45 16.33 -3.03
C TRP A 312 -11.08 15.96 -3.59
N PHE A 313 -10.39 16.97 -4.14
CA PHE A 313 -9.02 16.83 -4.64
C PHE A 313 -8.22 18.12 -4.38
N PRO A 314 -6.90 18.01 -4.16
CA PRO A 314 -6.02 19.16 -3.96
C PRO A 314 -5.97 20.03 -5.23
N ARG A 315 -5.97 21.35 -5.05
CA ARG A 315 -5.92 22.32 -6.16
C ARG A 315 -4.58 23.04 -6.25
N LYS A 316 -3.87 23.11 -5.13
CA LYS A 316 -2.50 23.62 -5.03
C LYS A 316 -1.62 22.59 -4.37
N MET A 317 -0.32 22.69 -4.64
CA MET A 317 0.68 21.85 -3.99
C MET A 317 0.61 21.92 -2.45
N ALA A 318 0.31 23.09 -1.87
CA ALA A 318 0.15 23.25 -0.42
C ALA A 318 -1.05 22.46 0.17
N ASP A 319 -2.06 22.11 -0.63
CA ASP A 319 -3.19 21.31 -0.15
C ASP A 319 -2.76 19.86 0.17
N LEU A 320 -1.61 19.41 -0.37
CA LEU A 320 -1.00 18.11 -0.04
C LEU A 320 -0.53 18.05 1.42
N ASP A 321 -0.34 19.19 2.10
CA ASP A 321 -0.04 19.23 3.54
C ASP A 321 -1.12 18.57 4.37
N THR A 322 -2.35 18.51 3.84
CA THR A 322 -3.49 17.89 4.52
C THR A 322 -3.45 16.36 4.50
N PHE A 323 -2.52 15.74 3.77
CA PHE A 323 -2.31 14.30 3.72
C PHE A 323 -1.39 13.79 4.83
N ALA A 324 -0.59 14.67 5.43
CA ALA A 324 0.46 14.30 6.39
C ALA A 324 -0.05 13.51 7.61
N GLU A 325 -1.34 13.64 7.96
CA GLU A 325 -1.95 12.95 9.09
C GLU A 325 -2.85 11.76 8.69
N LYS A 326 -2.98 11.47 7.40
CA LYS A 326 -3.91 10.44 6.86
C LYS A 326 -3.18 9.17 6.45
N VAL A 327 -2.33 8.65 7.32
CA VAL A 327 -1.58 7.41 7.08
C VAL A 327 -2.43 6.22 7.51
N LEU A 328 -2.56 5.24 6.62
CA LEU A 328 -3.35 4.03 6.84
C LEU A 328 -2.57 3.01 7.68
N GLU A 329 -1.37 2.65 7.22
CA GLU A 329 -0.54 1.57 7.76
C GLU A 329 0.96 1.82 7.48
N MET A 330 1.83 0.95 7.99
CA MET A 330 3.30 0.98 7.78
C MET A 330 3.98 2.27 8.26
N GLY A 331 3.38 2.92 9.27
CA GLY A 331 3.92 4.12 9.91
C GLY A 331 4.79 3.82 11.13
N GLU A 332 4.36 4.31 12.29
CA GLU A 332 4.99 4.02 13.59
C GLU A 332 4.55 2.67 14.15
N GLU A 333 3.32 2.27 13.83
CA GLU A 333 2.74 1.00 14.25
C GLU A 333 3.10 -0.10 13.24
N LEU A 334 3.93 -1.03 13.70
CA LEU A 334 4.37 -2.19 12.92
C LEU A 334 3.45 -3.38 13.20
N SER A 335 3.19 -4.18 12.17
CA SER A 335 2.49 -5.46 12.32
C SER A 335 3.32 -6.42 13.18
N SER A 336 2.67 -7.38 13.86
CA SER A 336 3.37 -8.29 14.79
C SER A 336 4.37 -9.22 14.10
N ASP A 337 4.18 -9.49 12.81
CA ASP A 337 5.05 -10.29 11.96
C ASP A 337 6.19 -9.48 11.31
N HIS A 338 6.20 -8.15 11.45
CA HIS A 338 7.27 -7.30 10.96
C HIS A 338 8.59 -7.62 11.71
N PRO A 339 9.74 -7.78 11.02
CA PRO A 339 11.00 -8.21 11.64
C PRO A 339 11.49 -7.28 12.77
N GLY A 340 11.18 -5.98 12.68
CA GLY A 340 11.48 -4.98 13.70
C GLY A 340 10.36 -4.74 14.74
N ALA A 341 9.26 -5.51 14.75
CA ALA A 341 8.14 -5.27 15.67
C ALA A 341 8.50 -5.45 17.15
N HIS A 342 9.48 -6.31 17.42
CA HIS A 342 9.98 -6.61 18.77
C HIS A 342 11.33 -5.96 19.08
N ASP A 343 11.85 -5.12 18.18
CA ASP A 343 13.06 -4.34 18.40
C ASP A 343 12.68 -2.92 18.89
N PRO A 344 12.92 -2.59 20.18
CA PRO A 344 12.60 -1.27 20.72
C PRO A 344 13.39 -0.14 20.06
N ALA A 345 14.65 -0.39 19.65
CA ALA A 345 15.49 0.62 19.03
C ALA A 345 15.00 0.93 17.61
N TYR A 346 14.62 -0.10 16.83
CA TYR A 346 14.04 0.10 15.50
C TYR A 346 12.68 0.83 15.58
N ARG A 347 11.84 0.52 16.57
CA ARG A 347 10.55 1.22 16.76
C ARG A 347 10.71 2.69 17.11
N GLU A 348 11.63 3.02 18.02
CA GLU A 348 11.93 4.42 18.34
C GLU A 348 12.54 5.14 17.13
N ARG A 349 13.41 4.44 16.38
CA ARG A 349 14.00 4.97 15.15
C ARG A 349 12.94 5.29 14.09
N ARG A 350 11.94 4.41 13.91
CA ARG A 350 10.79 4.65 13.04
C ARG A 350 10.00 5.87 13.49
N ALA A 351 9.67 5.97 14.79
CA ALA A 351 8.93 7.08 15.36
C ALA A 351 9.66 8.44 15.20
N ASP A 352 10.99 8.48 15.30
CA ASP A 352 11.76 9.71 15.03
C ASP A 352 11.64 10.16 13.57
N ILE A 353 11.76 9.23 12.62
CA ILE A 353 11.69 9.52 11.18
C ILE A 353 10.27 9.94 10.77
N THR A 354 9.23 9.24 11.22
CA THR A 354 7.83 9.59 10.92
C THR A 354 7.46 10.95 11.51
N ARG A 355 7.96 11.30 12.70
CA ARG A 355 7.73 12.62 13.30
C ARG A 355 8.27 13.76 12.43
N LYS A 356 9.41 13.57 11.77
CA LYS A 356 9.96 14.54 10.81
C LYS A 356 9.07 14.68 9.58
N ALA A 357 8.60 13.56 9.02
CA ALA A 357 7.66 13.55 7.89
C ALA A 357 6.34 14.26 8.26
N LYS A 358 5.82 14.04 9.46
CA LYS A 358 4.60 14.69 9.96
C LYS A 358 4.75 16.20 10.09
N ALA A 359 5.93 16.68 10.46
CA ALA A 359 6.21 18.11 10.64
C ALA A 359 6.40 18.86 9.31
N PHE A 360 6.75 18.17 8.23
CA PHE A 360 7.02 18.78 6.93
C PHE A 360 5.82 19.54 6.35
N ARG A 361 6.06 20.74 5.82
CA ARG A 361 5.08 21.53 5.09
C ARG A 361 5.61 21.94 3.72
N THR A 362 4.69 22.23 2.81
CA THR A 362 5.04 22.60 1.43
C THR A 362 5.84 23.91 1.43
N GLY A 363 7.03 23.86 0.85
CA GLY A 363 7.96 25.00 0.79
C GLY A 363 9.14 24.87 1.77
N ASP A 364 9.02 24.02 2.78
CA ASP A 364 10.16 23.66 3.64
C ASP A 364 11.13 22.74 2.88
N PRO A 365 12.44 22.76 3.22
CA PRO A 365 13.35 21.71 2.77
C PRO A 365 12.97 20.37 3.41
N VAL A 366 13.16 19.27 2.67
CA VAL A 366 12.90 17.92 3.20
C VAL A 366 13.84 17.64 4.39
N PRO A 367 13.33 17.16 5.54
CA PRO A 367 14.15 16.98 6.74
C PRO A 367 15.29 15.98 6.51
N HIS A 368 16.48 16.36 6.96
CA HIS A 368 17.66 15.50 6.91
C HIS A 368 17.55 14.35 7.91
N VAL A 369 17.93 13.14 7.48
CA VAL A 369 18.01 11.96 8.35
C VAL A 369 19.47 11.54 8.50
N ASN A 370 19.96 11.60 9.73
CA ASN A 370 21.29 11.11 10.09
C ASN A 370 21.22 9.58 10.20
N TYR A 371 21.46 8.87 9.10
CA TYR A 371 21.45 7.40 9.06
C TYR A 371 22.58 6.81 9.90
N THR A 372 22.29 5.73 10.62
CA THR A 372 23.28 5.02 11.44
C THR A 372 24.21 4.16 10.55
N PRO A 373 25.39 3.76 11.05
CA PRO A 373 26.26 2.85 10.30
C PRO A 373 25.59 1.51 9.91
N GLU A 374 24.69 0.98 10.75
CA GLU A 374 23.94 -0.26 10.48
C GLU A 374 22.89 -0.07 9.38
N GLU A 375 22.21 1.09 9.38
CA GLU A 375 21.30 1.46 8.29
C GLU A 375 22.07 1.59 6.97
N VAL A 376 23.23 2.25 6.98
CA VAL A 376 24.08 2.40 5.79
C VAL A 376 24.61 1.04 5.30
N ASP A 377 24.98 0.12 6.19
CA ASP A 377 25.42 -1.23 5.79
C ASP A 377 24.27 -2.03 5.14
N THR A 378 23.07 -1.94 5.72
CA THR A 378 21.85 -2.56 5.17
C THR A 378 21.59 -2.06 3.74
N TRP A 379 21.65 -0.74 3.53
CA TRP A 379 21.58 -0.14 2.20
C TRP A 379 22.67 -0.66 1.27
N GLY A 380 23.92 -0.70 1.72
CA GLY A 380 25.06 -1.15 0.92
C GLY A 380 24.92 -2.59 0.42
N ILE A 381 24.37 -3.49 1.23
CA ILE A 381 24.07 -4.87 0.84
C ILE A 381 23.08 -4.90 -0.34
N ILE A 382 21.99 -4.13 -0.24
CA ILE A 382 20.92 -4.07 -1.25
C ILE A 382 21.43 -3.42 -2.53
N TYR A 383 22.11 -2.27 -2.38
CA TYR A 383 22.69 -1.48 -3.46
C TYR A 383 23.62 -2.32 -4.33
N ARG A 384 24.61 -3.00 -3.73
CA ARG A 384 25.57 -3.85 -4.46
C ARG A 384 24.89 -4.98 -5.22
N LYS A 385 23.85 -5.58 -4.63
CA LYS A 385 23.13 -6.69 -5.25
C LYS A 385 22.31 -6.24 -6.46
N LEU A 386 21.56 -5.15 -6.32
CA LEU A 386 20.69 -4.65 -7.39
C LEU A 386 21.48 -4.00 -8.52
N THR A 387 22.51 -3.20 -8.22
CA THR A 387 23.34 -2.57 -9.24
C THR A 387 24.07 -3.57 -10.14
N ALA A 388 24.44 -4.74 -9.60
CA ALA A 388 24.98 -5.84 -10.40
C ALA A 388 23.97 -6.41 -11.43
N MET A 389 22.66 -6.28 -11.17
CA MET A 389 21.58 -6.80 -12.03
C MET A 389 21.06 -5.77 -13.03
N TYR A 390 21.11 -4.48 -12.72
CA TYR A 390 20.48 -3.43 -13.53
C TYR A 390 20.92 -3.42 -14.99
N ARG A 391 22.22 -3.66 -15.25
CA ARG A 391 22.76 -3.68 -16.63
C ARG A 391 22.01 -4.66 -17.55
N THR A 392 21.58 -5.80 -17.02
CA THR A 392 20.92 -6.85 -17.80
C THR A 392 19.39 -6.82 -17.68
N HIS A 393 18.85 -6.36 -16.55
CA HIS A 393 17.42 -6.48 -16.24
C HIS A 393 16.64 -5.16 -16.38
N ALA A 394 17.24 -4.03 -15.98
CA ALA A 394 16.55 -2.74 -15.94
C ALA A 394 16.42 -2.14 -17.35
N CYS A 395 15.36 -1.36 -17.56
CA CYS A 395 15.18 -0.59 -18.79
C CYS A 395 16.30 0.44 -19.00
N ARG A 396 16.55 0.78 -20.27
CA ARG A 396 17.55 1.79 -20.67
C ARG A 396 17.43 3.11 -19.91
N GLU A 397 16.23 3.59 -19.63
CA GLU A 397 15.97 4.88 -18.98
C GLU A 397 16.50 4.88 -17.55
N HIS A 398 16.27 3.79 -16.79
CA HIS A 398 16.87 3.59 -15.47
C HIS A 398 18.41 3.55 -15.56
N GLN A 399 18.95 2.75 -16.49
CA GLN A 399 20.41 2.64 -16.69
C GLN A 399 21.07 3.96 -17.10
N TYR A 400 20.35 4.82 -17.82
CA TYR A 400 20.83 6.14 -18.24
C TYR A 400 20.88 7.13 -17.07
N VAL A 401 19.84 7.15 -16.23
CA VAL A 401 19.73 8.08 -15.10
C VAL A 401 20.61 7.65 -13.92
N PHE A 402 20.76 6.36 -13.66
CA PHE A 402 21.41 5.87 -12.44
C PHE A 402 22.83 6.44 -12.20
N PRO A 403 23.73 6.50 -13.21
CA PRO A 403 25.03 7.16 -13.05
C PRO A 403 24.95 8.66 -12.71
N LEU A 404 23.89 9.35 -13.15
CA LEU A 404 23.68 10.76 -12.81
C LEU A 404 23.29 10.92 -11.33
N LEU A 405 22.54 9.96 -10.78
CA LEU A 405 22.21 9.92 -9.35
C LEU A 405 23.46 9.63 -8.49
N GLU A 406 24.37 8.79 -8.96
CA GLU A 406 25.69 8.58 -8.31
C GLU A 406 26.49 9.89 -8.26
N GLN A 407 26.54 10.60 -9.38
CA GLN A 407 27.34 11.82 -9.53
C GLN A 407 26.76 13.02 -8.76
N ASN A 408 25.43 13.17 -8.73
CA ASN A 408 24.78 14.41 -8.27
C ASN A 408 24.00 14.25 -6.95
N CYS A 409 23.59 13.03 -6.61
CA CYS A 409 22.74 12.76 -5.45
C CYS A 409 23.41 11.95 -4.34
N GLY A 410 24.66 11.53 -4.54
CA GLY A 410 25.42 10.76 -3.54
C GLY A 410 24.99 9.31 -3.42
N TYR A 411 24.44 8.73 -4.50
CA TYR A 411 24.17 7.29 -4.56
C TYR A 411 25.50 6.52 -4.54
N SER A 412 25.66 5.67 -3.54
CA SER A 412 26.77 4.71 -3.46
C SER A 412 26.42 3.62 -2.46
N ASP A 413 27.19 2.54 -2.43
CA ASP A 413 27.02 1.48 -1.43
C ASP A 413 27.44 1.88 0.00
N LYS A 414 27.95 3.11 0.18
CA LYS A 414 28.43 3.64 1.46
C LYS A 414 27.64 4.85 1.96
N ASN A 415 26.60 5.26 1.23
CA ASN A 415 25.81 6.43 1.58
C ASN A 415 24.36 6.27 1.14
N ILE A 416 23.43 6.47 2.08
CA ILE A 416 22.00 6.58 1.76
C ILE A 416 21.73 8.03 1.31
N PRO A 417 21.23 8.26 0.08
CA PRO A 417 20.93 9.59 -0.41
C PRO A 417 19.85 10.29 0.44
N GLN A 418 20.00 11.61 0.60
CA GLN A 418 18.98 12.43 1.28
C GLN A 418 17.89 12.84 0.29
N LEU A 419 16.62 12.70 0.70
CA LEU A 419 15.47 13.04 -0.15
C LEU A 419 15.51 14.49 -0.67
N GLU A 420 16.01 15.45 0.11
CA GLU A 420 16.13 16.85 -0.31
C GLU A 420 17.03 17.00 -1.56
N THR A 421 18.16 16.29 -1.59
CA THR A 421 19.11 16.33 -2.72
C THR A 421 18.48 15.68 -3.95
N VAL A 422 17.87 14.51 -3.77
CA VAL A 422 17.18 13.80 -4.85
C VAL A 422 16.00 14.62 -5.38
N SER A 423 15.21 15.24 -4.51
CA SER A 423 14.09 16.09 -4.91
C SER A 423 14.53 17.29 -5.75
N LYS A 424 15.68 17.90 -5.45
CA LYS A 424 16.22 19.00 -6.26
C LYS A 424 16.65 18.51 -7.64
N PHE A 425 17.36 17.39 -7.69
CA PHE A 425 17.76 16.78 -8.95
C PHE A 425 16.54 16.44 -9.83
N LEU A 426 15.52 15.77 -9.28
CA LEU A 426 14.29 15.46 -10.02
C LEU A 426 13.56 16.73 -10.50
N LYS A 427 13.59 17.80 -9.70
CA LYS A 427 12.96 19.07 -10.07
C LYS A 427 13.65 19.68 -11.28
N ASP A 428 14.97 19.62 -11.32
CA ASP A 428 15.77 20.16 -12.42
C ASP A 428 15.67 19.29 -13.69
N CYS A 429 15.39 17.99 -13.56
CA CYS A 429 15.18 17.09 -14.71
C CYS A 429 13.77 17.20 -15.31
N THR A 430 12.74 17.03 -14.47
CA THR A 430 11.34 16.85 -14.93
C THR A 430 10.35 17.67 -14.12
N GLY A 431 10.79 18.51 -13.19
CA GLY A 431 9.89 19.20 -12.27
C GLY A 431 9.28 18.31 -11.19
N PHE A 432 9.65 17.03 -11.11
CA PHE A 432 9.25 16.16 -10.01
C PHE A 432 9.89 16.58 -8.69
N THR A 433 9.15 16.44 -7.60
CA THR A 433 9.65 16.69 -6.25
C THR A 433 9.26 15.56 -5.32
N ILE A 434 10.03 15.38 -4.25
CA ILE A 434 9.78 14.35 -3.24
C ILE A 434 9.23 15.03 -1.99
N ARG A 435 8.19 14.40 -1.42
CA ARG A 435 7.59 14.77 -0.15
C ARG A 435 7.76 13.62 0.84
N PRO A 436 8.33 13.85 2.04
CA PRO A 436 8.43 12.80 3.04
C PRO A 436 7.04 12.39 3.53
N VAL A 437 6.80 11.09 3.66
CA VAL A 437 5.54 10.54 4.19
C VAL A 437 5.82 9.59 5.34
N MET A 438 4.88 9.51 6.29
CA MET A 438 5.04 8.62 7.45
C MET A 438 4.87 7.14 7.09
N GLY A 439 4.10 6.81 6.05
CA GLY A 439 3.72 5.46 5.66
C GLY A 439 2.72 5.48 4.50
N LEU A 440 1.92 4.43 4.35
CA LEU A 440 0.98 4.31 3.23
C LEU A 440 -0.17 5.31 3.32
N LEU A 441 -0.37 6.09 2.25
CA LEU A 441 -1.54 6.94 2.06
C LEU A 441 -2.70 6.16 1.42
N THR A 442 -3.89 6.75 1.43
CA THR A 442 -4.98 6.26 0.56
C THR A 442 -4.56 6.35 -0.91
N SER A 443 -5.03 5.43 -1.75
CA SER A 443 -4.74 5.46 -3.19
C SER A 443 -5.14 6.81 -3.82
N ARG A 444 -6.25 7.41 -3.37
CA ARG A 444 -6.68 8.73 -3.83
C ARG A 444 -5.65 9.81 -3.51
N ASP A 445 -5.23 9.90 -2.25
CA ASP A 445 -4.29 10.96 -1.82
C ASP A 445 -2.91 10.77 -2.47
N PHE A 446 -2.44 9.52 -2.58
CA PHE A 446 -1.19 9.18 -3.26
C PHE A 446 -1.24 9.53 -4.75
N LEU A 447 -2.26 9.07 -5.47
CA LEU A 447 -2.38 9.32 -6.92
C LEU A 447 -2.58 10.82 -7.21
N ASN A 448 -3.38 11.53 -6.41
CA ASN A 448 -3.59 12.97 -6.57
C ASN A 448 -2.30 13.78 -6.50
N ALA A 449 -1.28 13.31 -5.77
CA ALA A 449 0.00 14.00 -5.66
C ALA A 449 0.78 14.03 -6.99
N PHE A 450 0.65 12.99 -7.82
CA PHE A 450 1.28 12.95 -9.14
C PHE A 450 0.75 14.03 -10.09
N ALA A 451 -0.48 14.52 -9.88
CA ALA A 451 -1.01 15.66 -10.61
C ALA A 451 -0.21 16.96 -10.39
N PHE A 452 0.64 16.99 -9.35
CA PHE A 452 1.55 18.09 -9.04
C PHE A 452 3.02 17.71 -9.29
N ARG A 453 3.27 16.53 -9.89
CA ARG A 453 4.61 15.91 -9.96
C ARG A 453 5.25 15.79 -8.58
N VAL A 454 4.45 15.44 -7.57
CA VAL A 454 4.92 15.21 -6.20
C VAL A 454 4.84 13.73 -5.89
N PHE A 455 5.97 13.14 -5.55
CA PHE A 455 6.07 11.76 -5.08
C PHE A 455 6.17 11.72 -3.56
N HIS A 456 5.29 10.96 -2.90
CA HIS A 456 5.37 10.72 -1.47
C HIS A 456 6.33 9.55 -1.22
N SER A 457 7.44 9.81 -0.52
CA SER A 457 8.51 8.83 -0.26
C SER A 457 8.68 8.64 1.24
N THR A 458 8.85 7.41 1.68
CA THR A 458 9.31 7.16 3.06
C THR A 458 10.80 7.51 3.20
N GLN A 459 11.26 7.67 4.44
CA GLN A 459 12.68 7.93 4.78
C GLN A 459 13.33 6.84 5.63
N TYR A 460 12.53 5.91 6.18
CA TYR A 460 13.06 4.83 7.00
C TYR A 460 13.62 3.71 6.11
N ILE A 461 14.58 2.96 6.63
CA ILE A 461 15.12 1.78 5.96
C ILE A 461 14.57 0.51 6.61
N ARG A 462 14.43 -0.57 5.83
CA ARG A 462 14.02 -1.89 6.31
C ARG A 462 14.96 -2.43 7.40
N HIS A 463 14.44 -3.35 8.20
CA HIS A 463 15.17 -3.94 9.30
C HIS A 463 16.39 -4.77 8.84
N HIS A 464 17.54 -4.52 9.46
CA HIS A 464 18.84 -5.12 9.11
C HIS A 464 18.87 -6.66 9.14
N SER A 465 18.01 -7.32 9.93
CA SER A 465 17.92 -8.79 9.98
C SER A 465 17.36 -9.44 8.71
N ARG A 466 16.69 -8.66 7.85
CA ARG A 466 16.09 -9.11 6.58
C ARG A 466 16.37 -8.09 5.46
N PRO A 467 17.65 -7.83 5.11
CA PRO A 467 18.00 -6.76 4.16
C PRO A 467 17.46 -7.04 2.75
N LEU A 468 17.24 -8.31 2.44
CA LEU A 468 16.83 -8.80 1.14
C LEU A 468 15.29 -8.86 0.96
N TYR A 469 14.49 -8.54 1.97
CA TYR A 469 13.04 -8.61 1.86
C TYR A 469 12.35 -7.59 2.75
N THR A 470 11.37 -6.88 2.21
CA THR A 470 10.46 -6.02 2.97
C THR A 470 9.09 -6.01 2.28
N PRO A 471 7.98 -6.12 3.03
CA PRO A 471 6.65 -5.83 2.49
C PRO A 471 6.32 -4.33 2.49
N GLU A 472 7.15 -3.50 3.15
CA GLU A 472 6.97 -2.05 3.23
C GLU A 472 7.83 -1.32 2.19
N PRO A 473 7.35 -0.21 1.61
CA PRO A 473 8.13 0.64 0.71
C PRO A 473 9.12 1.49 1.53
N ASP A 474 10.25 0.90 1.90
CA ASP A 474 11.34 1.60 2.61
C ASP A 474 12.18 2.46 1.65
N VAL A 475 13.07 3.29 2.17
CA VAL A 475 13.92 4.21 1.38
C VAL A 475 14.71 3.52 0.26
N CYS A 476 15.03 2.24 0.39
CA CYS A 476 15.64 1.44 -0.69
C CYS A 476 14.70 1.31 -1.89
N HIS A 477 13.44 0.98 -1.66
CA HIS A 477 12.41 0.88 -2.70
C HIS A 477 12.20 2.23 -3.39
N GLU A 478 12.08 3.30 -2.61
CA GLU A 478 11.83 4.65 -3.12
C GLU A 478 12.99 5.16 -4.00
N LEU A 479 14.23 5.02 -3.50
CA LEU A 479 15.39 5.63 -4.14
C LEU A 479 15.98 4.78 -5.27
N LEU A 480 15.91 3.46 -5.18
CA LEU A 480 16.49 2.56 -6.19
C LEU A 480 15.46 2.14 -7.24
N GLY A 481 14.19 2.07 -6.86
CA GLY A 481 13.08 1.72 -7.74
C GLY A 481 12.47 2.94 -8.43
N HIS A 482 11.85 3.83 -7.66
CA HIS A 482 11.06 4.94 -8.22
C HIS A 482 11.89 6.12 -8.73
N ALA A 483 12.80 6.65 -7.90
CA ALA A 483 13.48 7.91 -8.18
C ALA A 483 14.19 7.98 -9.55
N PRO A 484 14.88 6.93 -10.04
CA PRO A 484 15.54 6.99 -11.34
C PRO A 484 14.57 7.27 -12.50
N LEU A 485 13.38 6.68 -12.48
CA LEU A 485 12.43 6.86 -13.57
C LEU A 485 11.68 8.20 -13.49
N PHE A 486 11.54 8.81 -12.32
CA PHE A 486 10.98 10.16 -12.25
C PHE A 486 11.89 11.23 -12.89
N ALA A 487 13.16 10.93 -13.14
CA ALA A 487 14.05 11.82 -13.89
C ALA A 487 13.91 11.66 -15.42
N ASP A 488 13.22 10.62 -15.90
CA ASP A 488 12.89 10.45 -17.31
C ASP A 488 11.64 11.27 -17.68
N PRO A 489 11.67 12.13 -18.72
CA PRO A 489 10.55 12.98 -19.08
C PRO A 489 9.27 12.22 -19.45
N ASP A 490 9.36 11.13 -20.22
CA ASP A 490 8.17 10.40 -20.68
C ASP A 490 7.52 9.61 -19.54
N PHE A 491 8.32 9.03 -18.65
CA PHE A 491 7.81 8.37 -17.45
C PHE A 491 7.21 9.37 -16.45
N ALA A 492 7.85 10.53 -16.25
CA ALA A 492 7.32 11.60 -15.42
C ALA A 492 5.96 12.09 -15.95
N ASP A 493 5.85 12.27 -17.27
CA ASP A 493 4.63 12.63 -17.98
C ASP A 493 3.53 11.55 -17.85
N PHE A 494 3.90 10.27 -17.91
CA PHE A 494 3.02 9.14 -17.69
C PHE A 494 2.43 9.14 -16.27
N CYS A 495 3.27 9.23 -15.23
CA CYS A 495 2.79 9.30 -13.84
C CYS A 495 1.93 10.55 -13.60
N HIS A 496 2.32 11.69 -14.19
CA HIS A 496 1.55 12.92 -14.12
C HIS A 496 0.14 12.78 -14.73
N GLU A 497 0.01 12.06 -15.84
CA GLU A 497 -1.27 11.76 -16.49
C GLU A 497 -2.18 10.92 -15.58
N ILE A 498 -1.63 9.88 -14.91
CA ILE A 498 -2.36 9.10 -13.90
C ILE A 498 -2.86 10.02 -12.77
N GLY A 499 -2.01 10.93 -12.30
CA GLY A 499 -2.39 11.89 -11.27
C GLY A 499 -3.51 12.83 -11.71
N LEU A 500 -3.44 13.37 -12.93
CA LEU A 500 -4.51 14.20 -13.49
C LEU A 500 -5.82 13.43 -13.65
N ALA A 501 -5.75 12.16 -14.01
CA ALA A 501 -6.89 11.26 -14.10
C ALA A 501 -7.55 11.03 -12.71
N SER A 502 -6.77 10.97 -11.62
CA SER A 502 -7.31 10.71 -10.28
C SER A 502 -8.07 11.89 -9.66
N LEU A 503 -7.79 13.13 -10.09
CA LEU A 503 -8.42 14.33 -9.55
C LEU A 503 -9.94 14.32 -9.77
N GLY A 504 -10.68 14.20 -8.66
CA GLY A 504 -12.14 14.15 -8.65
C GLY A 504 -12.74 12.85 -9.24
N ALA A 505 -11.93 11.82 -9.50
CA ALA A 505 -12.41 10.52 -9.97
C ALA A 505 -13.26 9.82 -8.90
N SER A 506 -14.20 8.95 -9.30
CA SER A 506 -14.98 8.13 -8.36
C SER A 506 -14.08 7.14 -7.59
N ASP A 507 -14.54 6.60 -6.47
CA ASP A 507 -13.74 5.59 -5.73
C ASP A 507 -13.52 4.31 -6.54
N GLU A 508 -14.46 3.95 -7.43
CA GLU A 508 -14.30 2.84 -8.36
C GLU A 508 -13.18 3.13 -9.37
N ASP A 509 -13.16 4.34 -9.92
CA ASP A 509 -12.14 4.75 -10.89
C ASP A 509 -10.77 4.92 -10.22
N ILE A 510 -10.70 5.37 -8.96
CA ILE A 510 -9.46 5.37 -8.18
C ILE A 510 -8.91 3.94 -8.02
N LYS A 511 -9.76 2.94 -7.76
CA LYS A 511 -9.30 1.54 -7.68
C LYS A 511 -8.73 1.08 -9.02
N LYS A 512 -9.39 1.39 -10.14
CA LYS A 512 -8.91 1.08 -11.49
C LYS A 512 -7.55 1.75 -11.78
N LEU A 513 -7.41 3.03 -11.45
CA LEU A 513 -6.15 3.77 -11.61
C LEU A 513 -5.04 3.23 -10.71
N ALA A 514 -5.36 2.83 -9.47
CA ALA A 514 -4.40 2.19 -8.57
C ALA A 514 -3.92 0.84 -9.11
N THR A 515 -4.81 0.03 -9.70
CA THR A 515 -4.44 -1.21 -10.39
C THR A 515 -3.57 -0.95 -11.62
N ILE A 516 -3.90 0.08 -12.42
CA ILE A 516 -3.03 0.49 -13.53
C ILE A 516 -1.65 0.87 -13.01
N PHE A 517 -1.57 1.70 -11.96
CA PHE A 517 -0.31 2.10 -11.35
C PHE A 517 0.50 0.89 -10.84
N TRP A 518 -0.16 -0.07 -10.19
CA TRP A 518 0.44 -1.32 -9.74
C TRP A 518 1.10 -2.10 -10.89
N PHE A 519 0.38 -2.32 -11.99
CA PHE A 519 0.92 -3.07 -13.14
C PHE A 519 1.84 -2.26 -14.05
N THR A 520 2.10 -1.00 -13.72
CA THR A 520 2.99 -0.12 -14.48
C THR A 520 4.12 0.42 -13.61
N ALA A 521 3.90 1.51 -12.89
CA ALA A 521 4.93 2.14 -12.07
C ALA A 521 5.51 1.22 -10.98
N GLU A 522 4.75 0.25 -10.45
CA GLU A 522 5.25 -0.70 -9.43
C GLU A 522 5.83 -1.99 -10.03
N PHE A 523 5.11 -2.65 -10.94
CA PHE A 523 5.48 -3.96 -11.48
C PHE A 523 5.45 -4.01 -13.01
N GLY A 524 5.73 -2.90 -13.68
CA GLY A 524 5.71 -2.81 -15.13
C GLY A 524 6.98 -3.32 -15.82
N LEU A 525 6.78 -3.90 -17.00
CA LEU A 525 7.83 -4.27 -17.94
C LEU A 525 7.70 -3.44 -19.23
N CYS A 526 8.79 -3.20 -19.93
CA CYS A 526 8.80 -2.46 -21.20
C CYS A 526 9.51 -3.23 -22.30
N ARG A 527 9.13 -2.97 -23.54
CA ARG A 527 9.78 -3.51 -24.73
C ARG A 527 10.94 -2.61 -25.16
N GLN A 528 12.11 -3.21 -25.43
CA GLN A 528 13.28 -2.52 -25.97
C GLN A 528 13.87 -3.33 -27.12
N GLY A 529 13.40 -3.02 -28.34
CA GLY A 529 13.65 -3.87 -29.51
C GLY A 529 12.99 -5.23 -29.32
N ASP A 530 13.78 -6.30 -29.43
CA ASP A 530 13.32 -7.68 -29.24
C ASP A 530 13.36 -8.13 -27.76
N GLU A 531 13.91 -7.31 -26.86
CA GLU A 531 14.04 -7.64 -25.43
C GLU A 531 12.90 -7.04 -24.59
N ILE A 532 12.65 -7.66 -23.43
CA ILE A 532 11.78 -7.14 -22.37
C ILE A 532 12.66 -6.75 -21.18
N LYS A 533 12.40 -5.58 -20.60
CA LYS A 533 13.15 -5.03 -19.45
C LYS A 533 12.22 -4.53 -18.35
N ALA A 534 12.68 -4.58 -17.12
CA ALA A 534 11.93 -4.10 -15.97
C ALA A 534 12.05 -2.58 -15.81
N TYR A 535 10.92 -1.93 -15.50
CA TYR A 535 10.89 -0.54 -15.07
C TYR A 535 10.11 -0.34 -13.76
N GLY A 536 9.22 -1.27 -13.39
CA GLY A 536 8.47 -1.18 -12.14
C GLY A 536 9.38 -1.07 -10.91
N ALA A 537 9.08 -0.14 -10.00
CA ALA A 537 9.88 0.12 -8.80
C ALA A 537 9.96 -1.10 -7.87
N GLY A 538 8.88 -1.86 -7.72
CA GLY A 538 8.86 -3.14 -7.00
C GLY A 538 9.85 -4.15 -7.57
N LEU A 539 10.01 -4.20 -8.90
CA LEU A 539 11.01 -5.05 -9.56
C LEU A 539 12.42 -4.52 -9.32
N LEU A 540 12.64 -3.23 -9.58
CA LEU A 540 13.97 -2.61 -9.49
C LEU A 540 14.52 -2.50 -8.06
N SER A 541 13.70 -2.78 -7.05
CA SER A 541 14.09 -2.82 -5.64
C SER A 541 14.02 -4.22 -4.99
N SER A 542 13.62 -5.24 -5.76
CA SER A 542 13.50 -6.64 -5.32
C SER A 542 14.30 -7.56 -6.23
N PHE A 543 15.48 -7.99 -5.79
CA PHE A 543 16.35 -8.85 -6.62
C PHE A 543 15.66 -10.16 -7.04
N GLY A 544 14.82 -10.74 -6.17
CA GLY A 544 14.17 -12.03 -6.44
C GLY A 544 13.07 -11.89 -7.49
N GLU A 545 12.29 -10.81 -7.39
CA GLU A 545 11.21 -10.56 -8.32
C GLU A 545 11.72 -10.00 -9.65
N LEU A 546 12.83 -9.25 -9.64
CA LEU A 546 13.51 -8.79 -10.85
C LEU A 546 13.92 -9.97 -11.74
N ASP A 547 14.59 -10.98 -11.19
CA ASP A 547 14.99 -12.20 -11.90
C ASP A 547 13.76 -13.02 -12.34
N TYR A 548 12.78 -13.17 -11.45
CA TYR A 548 11.55 -13.90 -11.75
C TYR A 548 10.74 -13.26 -12.89
N SER A 549 10.61 -11.93 -12.91
CA SER A 549 9.79 -11.18 -13.88
C SER A 549 10.26 -11.31 -15.33
N LEU A 550 11.54 -11.60 -15.54
CA LEU A 550 12.16 -11.79 -16.86
C LEU A 550 12.45 -13.27 -17.18
N SER A 551 12.00 -14.20 -16.33
CA SER A 551 12.05 -15.63 -16.60
C SER A 551 10.90 -16.09 -17.52
N ASP A 552 10.85 -17.38 -17.81
CA ASP A 552 9.77 -18.04 -18.57
C ASP A 552 8.55 -18.42 -17.70
N LYS A 553 8.58 -18.09 -16.40
CA LYS A 553 7.56 -18.50 -15.43
C LYS A 553 6.30 -17.62 -15.42
N PRO A 554 6.39 -16.27 -15.39
CA PRO A 554 5.19 -15.44 -15.32
C PRO A 554 4.51 -15.28 -16.68
N ASP A 555 3.22 -14.94 -16.65
CA ASP A 555 2.45 -14.61 -17.85
C ASP A 555 2.67 -13.13 -18.24
N LEU A 556 3.16 -12.89 -19.46
CA LEU A 556 3.44 -11.55 -19.97
C LEU A 556 2.35 -11.12 -20.96
N ARG A 557 1.70 -9.99 -20.68
CA ARG A 557 0.58 -9.47 -21.49
C ARG A 557 0.86 -8.06 -21.99
N PRO A 558 0.33 -7.64 -23.15
CA PRO A 558 0.44 -6.25 -23.58
C PRO A 558 -0.34 -5.33 -22.63
N PHE A 559 0.24 -4.16 -22.32
CA PHE A 559 -0.43 -3.16 -21.50
C PHE A 559 -1.64 -2.56 -22.25
N GLU A 560 -2.82 -2.83 -21.69
CA GLU A 560 -4.11 -2.32 -22.15
C GLU A 560 -4.93 -1.88 -20.92
N PRO A 561 -5.05 -0.56 -20.64
CA PRO A 561 -5.65 -0.07 -19.39
C PRO A 561 -7.02 -0.65 -19.04
N SER A 562 -7.90 -0.86 -20.03
CA SER A 562 -9.24 -1.43 -19.83
C SER A 562 -9.21 -2.86 -19.28
N LYS A 563 -8.21 -3.67 -19.67
CA LYS A 563 -7.99 -5.04 -19.15
C LYS A 563 -7.15 -5.01 -17.88
N THR A 564 -6.10 -4.19 -17.86
CA THR A 564 -5.19 -4.08 -16.72
C THR A 564 -5.91 -3.57 -15.47
N ALA A 565 -6.79 -2.57 -15.58
CA ALA A 565 -7.50 -1.95 -14.46
C ALA A 565 -8.36 -2.90 -13.63
N VAL A 566 -8.76 -4.05 -14.20
CA VAL A 566 -9.61 -5.05 -13.55
C VAL A 566 -8.88 -6.35 -13.21
N GLN A 567 -7.57 -6.43 -13.49
CA GLN A 567 -6.76 -7.60 -13.20
C GLN A 567 -6.49 -7.71 -11.69
N PRO A 568 -6.84 -8.85 -11.04
CA PRO A 568 -6.44 -9.11 -9.65
C PRO A 568 -4.94 -9.36 -9.53
N TYR A 569 -4.36 -9.00 -8.38
CA TYR A 569 -2.95 -9.22 -8.05
C TYR A 569 -2.72 -9.62 -6.59
N PRO A 570 -1.72 -10.47 -6.30
CA PRO A 570 -1.22 -10.68 -4.95
C PRO A 570 -0.29 -9.54 -4.52
N ILE A 571 -0.26 -9.22 -3.23
CA ILE A 571 0.64 -8.20 -2.65
C ILE A 571 1.79 -8.80 -1.82
N THR A 572 1.71 -10.10 -1.50
CA THR A 572 2.69 -10.81 -0.64
C THR A 572 3.50 -11.86 -1.39
N GLU A 573 3.24 -12.06 -2.68
CA GLU A 573 3.86 -13.08 -3.53
C GLU A 573 4.32 -12.42 -4.85
N PHE A 574 5.22 -13.09 -5.57
CA PHE A 574 5.62 -12.61 -6.90
C PHE A 574 4.44 -12.55 -7.86
N GLN A 575 4.40 -11.52 -8.70
CA GLN A 575 3.25 -11.33 -9.59
C GLN A 575 3.14 -12.46 -10.61
N PRO A 576 2.00 -13.17 -10.69
CA PRO A 576 1.82 -14.23 -11.69
C PRO A 576 1.66 -13.67 -13.12
N VAL A 577 1.30 -12.40 -13.24
CA VAL A 577 1.04 -11.70 -14.50
C VAL A 577 1.75 -10.36 -14.48
N TYR A 578 2.49 -10.03 -15.54
CA TYR A 578 3.06 -8.70 -15.77
C TYR A 578 2.52 -8.10 -17.07
N PHE A 579 2.42 -6.77 -17.11
CA PHE A 579 2.04 -6.04 -18.31
C PHE A 579 3.26 -5.35 -18.94
N VAL A 580 3.38 -5.52 -20.25
CA VAL A 580 4.47 -4.99 -21.07
C VAL A 580 3.98 -3.75 -21.80
N ALA A 581 4.54 -2.59 -21.46
CA ALA A 581 4.35 -1.34 -22.20
C ALA A 581 5.28 -1.29 -23.42
N ASP A 582 4.79 -0.79 -24.55
CA ASP A 582 5.62 -0.63 -25.75
C ASP A 582 6.57 0.55 -25.61
N SER A 583 6.12 1.65 -24.99
CA SER A 583 6.93 2.78 -24.53
C SER A 583 6.19 3.54 -23.43
N PHE A 584 6.89 4.42 -22.69
CA PHE A 584 6.23 5.29 -21.72
C PHE A 584 5.28 6.29 -22.40
N LYS A 585 5.59 6.72 -23.63
CA LYS A 585 4.71 7.58 -24.41
C LYS A 585 3.40 6.89 -24.80
N ASP A 586 3.49 5.66 -25.31
CA ASP A 586 2.32 4.82 -25.61
C ASP A 586 1.49 4.55 -24.34
N ALA A 587 2.14 4.26 -23.22
CA ALA A 587 1.45 4.05 -21.94
C ALA A 587 0.73 5.33 -21.47
N GLN A 588 1.34 6.50 -21.63
CA GLN A 588 0.73 7.80 -21.34
C GLN A 588 -0.53 8.04 -22.19
N GLU A 589 -0.44 7.81 -23.50
CA GLU A 589 -1.57 7.98 -24.42
C GLU A 589 -2.72 7.03 -24.08
N LYS A 590 -2.42 5.74 -23.85
CA LYS A 590 -3.41 4.75 -23.43
C LYS A 590 -4.11 5.12 -22.11
N VAL A 591 -3.37 5.64 -21.13
CA VAL A 591 -3.97 6.12 -19.87
C VAL A 591 -4.85 7.34 -20.09
N ARG A 592 -4.45 8.28 -20.95
CA ARG A 592 -5.26 9.44 -21.30
C ARG A 592 -6.58 9.03 -21.97
N ASP A 593 -6.52 8.09 -22.90
CA ASP A 593 -7.70 7.54 -23.57
C ASP A 593 -8.60 6.81 -22.58
N PHE A 594 -8.03 6.00 -21.69
CA PHE A 594 -8.78 5.36 -20.60
C PHE A 594 -9.46 6.39 -19.69
N ALA A 595 -8.75 7.45 -19.31
CA ALA A 595 -9.27 8.50 -18.46
C ALA A 595 -10.44 9.26 -19.10
N SER A 596 -10.47 9.36 -20.42
CA SER A 596 -11.60 9.96 -21.16
C SER A 596 -12.91 9.18 -21.04
N THR A 597 -12.83 7.89 -20.68
CA THR A 597 -14.00 7.02 -20.47
C THR A 597 -14.56 7.07 -19.04
N MET A 598 -13.82 7.68 -18.10
CA MET A 598 -14.24 7.81 -16.71
C MET A 598 -15.31 8.89 -16.55
N ASN A 599 -16.25 8.67 -15.62
CA ASN A 599 -17.32 9.63 -15.37
C ASN A 599 -16.86 10.77 -14.46
N ARG A 600 -16.36 11.86 -15.07
CA ARG A 600 -15.97 13.08 -14.37
C ARG A 600 -16.68 14.30 -14.97
N PRO A 601 -17.44 15.11 -14.19
CA PRO A 601 -18.28 16.18 -14.72
C PRO A 601 -17.49 17.45 -15.14
N PHE A 602 -16.16 17.37 -15.18
CA PHE A 602 -15.29 18.45 -15.61
C PHE A 602 -13.96 17.90 -16.16
N SER A 603 -13.25 18.75 -16.90
CA SER A 603 -11.86 18.52 -17.25
C SER A 603 -10.95 19.35 -16.35
N VAL A 604 -9.75 18.84 -16.09
CA VAL A 604 -8.71 19.54 -15.34
C VAL A 604 -7.47 19.74 -16.21
N ARG A 605 -6.72 20.80 -15.94
CA ARG A 605 -5.36 20.97 -16.45
C ARG A 605 -4.43 21.38 -15.33
N TYR A 606 -3.18 20.94 -15.40
CA TYR A 606 -2.14 21.46 -14.53
C TYR A 606 -1.52 22.72 -15.15
N ASN A 607 -1.39 23.77 -14.36
CA ASN A 607 -0.64 24.97 -14.73
C ASN A 607 0.69 24.97 -13.99
N ALA A 608 1.78 24.71 -14.72
CA ALA A 608 3.12 24.60 -14.15
C ALA A 608 3.65 25.94 -13.59
N LEU A 609 3.24 27.08 -14.15
CA LEU A 609 3.69 28.40 -13.70
C LEU A 609 3.14 28.75 -12.31
N THR A 610 1.88 28.40 -12.06
CA THR A 610 1.21 28.65 -10.78
C THR A 610 1.20 27.43 -9.87
N GLN A 611 1.75 26.30 -10.33
CA GLN A 611 1.76 25.00 -9.65
C GLN A 611 0.38 24.61 -9.11
N SER A 612 -0.64 24.77 -9.94
CA SER A 612 -2.04 24.62 -9.54
C SER A 612 -2.88 23.89 -10.58
N VAL A 613 -3.89 23.17 -10.11
CA VAL A 613 -4.91 22.56 -10.94
C VAL A 613 -5.97 23.59 -11.29
N GLU A 614 -6.20 23.76 -12.59
CA GLU A 614 -7.29 24.55 -13.12
C GLU A 614 -8.42 23.64 -13.58
N VAL A 615 -9.63 23.93 -13.11
CA VAL A 615 -10.85 23.23 -13.53
C VAL A 615 -11.43 23.96 -14.74
N LEU A 616 -11.54 23.26 -15.87
CA LEU A 616 -12.07 23.78 -17.13
C LEU A 616 -13.57 23.50 -17.20
N ASP A 617 -14.34 24.47 -16.71
CA ASP A 617 -15.72 24.22 -16.35
C ASP A 617 -16.73 25.26 -16.81
N SER A 618 -16.24 26.26 -17.56
CA SER A 618 -17.04 27.27 -18.24
C SER A 618 -16.53 27.51 -19.66
N LYS A 619 -17.44 27.94 -20.55
CA LYS A 619 -17.11 28.27 -21.94
C LYS A 619 -15.96 29.28 -22.03
N ASP A 620 -15.95 30.29 -21.17
CA ASP A 620 -14.93 31.34 -21.19
C ASP A 620 -13.54 30.82 -20.80
N LYS A 621 -13.46 29.94 -19.80
CA LYS A 621 -12.19 29.29 -19.41
C LYS A 621 -11.65 28.44 -20.55
N VAL A 622 -12.51 27.70 -21.24
CA VAL A 622 -12.14 26.88 -22.41
C VAL A 622 -11.69 27.77 -23.58
N VAL A 623 -12.42 28.85 -23.88
CA VAL A 623 -12.05 29.80 -24.95
C VAL A 623 -10.71 30.47 -24.64
N ARG A 624 -10.46 30.84 -23.38
CA ARG A 624 -9.16 31.41 -22.99
C ARG A 624 -8.03 30.42 -23.12
N PHE A 625 -8.25 29.16 -22.75
CA PHE A 625 -7.26 28.11 -22.98
C PHE A 625 -6.97 27.94 -24.48
N ALA A 626 -8.00 27.86 -25.32
CA ALA A 626 -7.86 27.76 -26.77
C ALA A 626 -7.11 28.96 -27.37
N LYS A 627 -7.33 30.18 -26.87
CA LYS A 627 -6.56 31.36 -27.26
C LYS A 627 -5.07 31.21 -26.90
N GLY A 628 -4.75 30.70 -25.71
CA GLY A 628 -3.37 30.41 -25.31
C GLY A 628 -2.69 29.43 -26.27
N ILE A 629 -3.33 28.29 -26.55
CA ILE A 629 -2.82 27.30 -27.52
C ILE A 629 -2.57 27.94 -28.89
N ARG A 630 -3.52 28.76 -29.38
CA ARG A 630 -3.37 29.44 -30.66
C ARG A 630 -2.18 30.42 -30.65
N ASP A 631 -1.94 31.11 -29.55
CA ASP A 631 -0.84 32.06 -29.44
C ASP A 631 0.52 31.32 -29.36
N ASP A 632 0.58 30.16 -28.69
CA ASP A 632 1.74 29.26 -28.71
C ASP A 632 1.99 28.71 -30.12
N MET A 633 0.94 28.26 -30.82
CA MET A 633 1.03 27.79 -32.20
C MET A 633 1.52 28.89 -33.16
N LYS A 634 1.07 30.14 -32.99
CA LYS A 634 1.60 31.27 -33.76
C LYS A 634 3.09 31.49 -33.49
N THR A 635 3.51 31.39 -32.24
CA THR A 635 4.92 31.49 -31.87
C THR A 635 5.73 30.40 -32.57
N LEU A 636 5.25 29.15 -32.55
CA LEU A 636 5.87 28.03 -33.26
C LEU A 636 5.94 28.29 -34.77
N THR A 637 4.85 28.74 -35.40
CA THR A 637 4.83 29.07 -36.83
C THR A 637 5.87 30.15 -37.16
N ASN A 638 5.94 31.24 -36.39
CA ASN A 638 6.93 32.30 -36.60
C ASN A 638 8.37 31.77 -36.49
N VAL A 639 8.63 30.88 -35.53
CA VAL A 639 9.96 30.25 -35.37
C VAL A 639 10.30 29.39 -36.58
N ILE A 640 9.37 28.54 -37.04
CA ILE A 640 9.57 27.71 -38.24
C ILE A 640 9.84 28.58 -39.46
N GLU A 641 9.06 29.64 -39.67
CA GLU A 641 9.26 30.59 -40.78
C GLU A 641 10.59 31.34 -40.70
N SER A 642 11.10 31.61 -39.50
CA SER A 642 12.41 32.27 -39.31
C SER A 642 13.61 31.33 -39.49
N LEU A 643 13.39 30.02 -39.39
CA LEU A 643 14.41 28.98 -39.58
C LEU A 643 14.46 28.46 -41.03
N ALA A 644 13.43 28.76 -41.82
CA ALA A 644 13.33 28.49 -43.26
C ALA A 644 13.99 29.62 -44.07
#